data_AF-A0A1L7XK17-F1
#
_entry.id   AF-A0A1L7XK17-F1
#
_cell.length_a   1.000
_cell.length_b   1.000
_cell.length_c   1.000
_cell.angle_alpha   90.00
_cell.angle_beta   90.00
_cell.angle_gamma   90.00
#
_symmetry.space_group_name_H-M   'P 1'
#
loop_
_entity.id
_entity.type
_entity.pdbx_description
1 polymer ?
#
loop_
_entity_poly.entity_id
_entity_poly.type
_entity_poly.pdbx_seq_one_letter_code
_entity_poly.pdbx_strand_id
1 'polypeptide(L)'
;MGDTHGEVRALREQITSLAFCLARVDATIGEEHRQLRDAILKSKNRLEVDSSETDHITASVEMLGVFQSDEDYLRKEVNTTLLQDLSYSTLPSRYEAVPEAYPDTFEWAFQDSKEEQVSWSNLSDWLRTGNGVYWIHRKAGSGKSTLTKHILEDAHTRQYLTAWAENTEPVSGIQGTLPLCIASFFFWNSGSIEQKSQTGLLRGLLHQILSKIPELIPMAFPVQYAQAYSQSVSKDQNASAVRWSLRQLMTAFKHIIEQKSIPFNLCLIIDGLDEFDGDHEEMALLFKILAQAPNVKICLSSRPWQVFKGIFCKYPSLQLQDLTYSDIHTYVTGKFDQSAAFQRLSSDDPTAVHLLVQEIVQKAAGVFLWVRIVVTSLIQGINNRDDIEILHQRLRLLPSELKPLYDHILNDHIDPLYKPWASKAFQLTRNAREVLSFFDQACFNESEDRQFSLLDFLFAIEENLEIPSVRAFSKEQLVAKCENAAILLNVRCGGLLEIPDLAKSGPKAKIEYMHRTARDFLHSDDYWPHLLANTAKIPFNSYVSLMRSGVLWIARNRQHSESAKTMVALLYAHYADLYAESRPLQMAILDNLDRLRIELQTLVPKENFLHLAVHFGLTGYIEEKLRKMEPNIAEIIAATLWTLLKPWPSGVPPLRNEVRLLLLRYKGGE
;
A
#
# COMPACT_ATOMS: atom_id res chain seq x y z
N MET A 1 -38.75 -3.91 16.02
CA MET A 1 -38.38 -3.78 17.45
C MET A 1 -37.20 -4.69 17.78
N GLY A 2 -36.04 -4.53 17.11
CA GLY A 2 -34.94 -5.49 17.20
C GLY A 2 -33.54 -4.89 17.43
N ASP A 3 -33.40 -3.57 17.55
CA ASP A 3 -32.08 -2.91 17.59
C ASP A 3 -31.74 -2.25 18.94
N THR A 4 -32.75 -2.07 19.80
CA THR A 4 -32.59 -1.34 21.07
C THR A 4 -31.83 -2.14 22.15
N HIS A 5 -31.73 -3.46 22.04
CA HIS A 5 -30.99 -4.26 23.02
C HIS A 5 -29.47 -4.28 22.78
N GLY A 6 -29.01 -4.15 21.53
CA GLY A 6 -27.59 -4.02 21.21
C GLY A 6 -27.04 -2.67 21.65
N GLU A 7 -27.77 -1.59 21.35
CA GLU A 7 -27.41 -0.22 21.74
C GLU A 7 -27.37 -0.03 23.25
N VAL A 8 -28.35 -0.59 23.99
CA VAL A 8 -28.40 -0.49 25.47
C VAL A 8 -27.27 -1.28 26.14
N ARG A 9 -26.86 -2.42 25.56
CA ARG A 9 -25.72 -3.19 26.06
C ARG A 9 -24.40 -2.47 25.81
N ALA A 10 -24.21 -1.91 24.61
CA ALA A 10 -23.04 -1.10 24.27
C ALA A 10 -22.95 0.16 25.15
N LEU A 11 -24.08 0.83 25.42
CA LEU A 11 -24.13 1.98 26.33
C LEU A 11 -23.77 1.60 27.78
N ARG A 12 -24.23 0.45 28.27
CA ARG A 12 -23.87 -0.04 29.62
C ARG A 12 -22.39 -0.36 29.73
N GLU A 13 -21.82 -1.05 28.74
CA GLU A 13 -20.38 -1.33 28.70
C GLU A 13 -19.57 -0.03 28.63
N GLN A 14 -20.00 0.96 27.83
CA GLN A 14 -19.38 2.29 27.77
C GLN A 14 -19.43 3.05 29.10
N ILE A 15 -20.57 3.03 29.80
CA ILE A 15 -20.73 3.66 31.12
C ILE A 15 -19.84 2.99 32.15
N THR A 16 -19.74 1.66 32.14
CA THR A 16 -18.87 0.92 33.06
C THR A 16 -17.39 1.22 32.79
N SER A 17 -16.96 1.27 31.53
CA SER A 17 -15.57 1.60 31.21
C SER A 17 -15.21 3.06 31.49
N LEU A 18 -16.13 4.02 31.25
CA LEU A 18 -15.96 5.42 31.67
C LEU A 18 -15.89 5.55 33.20
N ALA A 19 -16.70 4.79 33.94
CA ALA A 19 -16.66 4.75 35.40
C ALA A 19 -15.32 4.18 35.92
N PHE A 20 -14.75 3.17 35.26
CA PHE A 20 -13.42 2.66 35.59
C PHE A 20 -12.31 3.68 35.30
N CYS A 21 -12.39 4.42 34.19
CA CYS A 21 -11.45 5.50 33.89
C CYS A 21 -11.58 6.65 34.90
N LEU A 22 -12.80 7.07 35.25
CA LEU A 22 -13.05 8.13 36.25
C LEU A 22 -12.55 7.72 37.65
N ALA A 23 -12.83 6.49 38.09
CA ALA A 23 -12.38 5.98 39.37
C ALA A 23 -10.84 5.89 39.49
N ARG A 24 -10.12 5.81 38.37
CA ARG A 24 -8.64 5.83 38.33
C ARG A 24 -8.08 7.24 38.08
N VAL A 25 -8.84 8.16 37.51
CA VAL A 25 -8.48 9.60 37.49
C VAL A 25 -8.48 10.18 38.90
N ASP A 26 -9.32 9.69 39.82
CA ASP A 26 -9.25 10.03 41.25
C ASP A 26 -7.89 9.65 41.88
N ALA A 27 -7.20 8.62 41.37
CA ALA A 27 -5.84 8.28 41.82
C ALA A 27 -4.78 9.30 41.38
N THR A 28 -5.04 10.10 40.35
CA THR A 28 -4.21 11.23 39.91
C THR A 28 -4.31 12.44 40.85
N ILE A 29 -5.29 12.48 41.75
CA ILE A 29 -5.34 13.39 42.91
C ILE A 29 -4.37 12.91 44.00
N GLY A 30 -3.24 12.33 43.59
CA GLY A 30 -2.23 11.73 44.46
C GLY A 30 -1.53 12.75 45.35
N GLU A 31 -1.52 14.03 45.00
CA GLU A 31 -0.92 15.09 45.82
C GLU A 31 -1.80 15.44 47.03
N GLU A 32 -3.11 15.61 46.84
CA GLU A 32 -4.04 15.86 47.95
C GLU A 32 -4.25 14.58 48.78
N HIS A 33 -4.27 13.40 48.15
CA HIS A 33 -4.28 12.12 48.85
C HIS A 33 -2.97 11.88 49.63
N ARG A 34 -1.80 12.30 49.14
CA ARG A 34 -0.53 12.26 49.90
C ARG A 34 -0.57 13.22 51.09
N GLN A 35 -1.05 14.44 50.90
CA GLN A 35 -1.19 15.42 51.99
C GLN A 35 -2.19 14.97 53.05
N LEU A 36 -3.32 14.38 52.63
CA LEU A 36 -4.30 13.77 53.51
C LEU A 36 -3.73 12.53 54.22
N ARG A 37 -2.94 11.70 53.52
CA ARG A 37 -2.23 10.54 54.07
C ARG A 37 -1.21 10.95 55.13
N ASP A 38 -0.43 12.01 54.91
CA ASP A 38 0.51 12.56 55.88
C ASP A 38 -0.20 13.20 57.08
N ALA A 39 -1.34 13.86 56.86
CA ALA A 39 -2.18 14.41 57.93
C ALA A 39 -2.80 13.29 58.79
N ILE A 40 -3.26 12.19 58.17
CA ILE A 40 -3.81 11.03 58.85
C ILE A 40 -2.72 10.26 59.61
N LEU A 41 -1.53 10.07 59.04
CA LEU A 41 -0.39 9.43 59.70
C LEU A 41 0.13 10.24 60.90
N LYS A 42 0.17 11.58 60.79
CA LYS A 42 0.49 12.46 61.94
C LYS A 42 -0.58 12.41 63.04
N SER A 43 -1.83 12.17 62.67
CA SER A 43 -2.94 12.00 63.61
C SER A 43 -2.94 10.61 64.28
N LYS A 44 -2.45 9.57 63.58
CA LYS A 44 -2.26 8.20 64.07
C LYS A 44 -1.21 8.11 65.19
N ASN A 45 -0.10 8.85 65.10
CA ASN A 45 0.91 8.89 66.17
C ASN A 45 0.43 9.54 67.49
N ARG A 46 -0.79 10.11 67.51
CA ARG A 46 -1.38 10.74 68.70
C ARG A 46 -2.44 9.87 69.39
N LEU A 47 -2.84 8.75 68.79
CA LEU A 47 -3.93 7.92 69.30
C LEU A 47 -3.49 6.45 69.29
N GLU A 48 -3.18 5.92 70.47
CA GLU A 48 -2.99 4.48 70.70
C GLU A 48 -4.36 3.78 70.56
N VAL A 49 -4.65 3.21 69.40
CA VAL A 49 -5.86 2.39 69.17
C VAL A 49 -5.49 1.11 68.40
N ASP A 50 -6.24 0.06 68.73
CA ASP A 50 -6.16 -1.37 68.44
C ASP A 50 -5.60 -1.79 67.05
N SER A 51 -4.74 -2.82 67.04
CA SER A 51 -3.92 -3.23 65.88
C SER A 51 -4.70 -3.98 64.78
N SER A 52 -5.87 -4.52 65.10
CA SER A 52 -6.67 -5.38 64.21
C SER A 52 -7.46 -4.60 63.13
N GLU A 53 -8.15 -3.52 63.50
CA GLU A 53 -8.86 -2.66 62.54
C GLU A 53 -7.90 -1.82 61.69
N THR A 54 -6.75 -1.47 62.25
CA THR A 54 -5.71 -0.71 61.56
C THR A 54 -5.02 -1.53 60.47
N ASP A 55 -4.83 -2.84 60.64
CA ASP A 55 -4.31 -3.73 59.60
C ASP A 55 -5.29 -3.91 58.44
N HIS A 56 -6.60 -4.00 58.72
CA HIS A 56 -7.64 -4.09 57.68
C HIS A 56 -7.79 -2.81 56.85
N ILE A 57 -7.66 -1.64 57.48
CA ILE A 57 -7.63 -0.35 56.78
C ILE A 57 -6.34 -0.22 55.98
N THR A 58 -5.19 -0.68 56.50
CA THR A 58 -3.91 -0.65 55.78
C THR A 58 -3.93 -1.56 54.55
N ALA A 59 -4.47 -2.77 54.66
CA ALA A 59 -4.64 -3.69 53.52
C ALA A 59 -5.65 -3.17 52.47
N SER A 60 -6.70 -2.48 52.89
CA SER A 60 -7.67 -1.85 51.97
C SER A 60 -7.08 -0.61 51.27
N VAL A 61 -6.19 0.12 51.95
CA VAL A 61 -5.41 1.24 51.41
C VAL A 61 -4.27 0.75 50.50
N GLU A 62 -3.67 -0.42 50.78
CA GLU A 62 -2.72 -1.11 49.90
C GLU A 62 -3.40 -1.63 48.62
N MET A 63 -4.67 -2.08 48.70
CA MET A 63 -5.48 -2.42 47.52
C MET A 63 -5.88 -1.21 46.65
N LEU A 64 -5.92 -0.01 47.23
CA LEU A 64 -6.13 1.26 46.50
C LEU A 64 -4.82 1.80 45.89
N GLY A 65 -3.68 1.23 46.26
CA GLY A 65 -2.37 1.57 45.71
C GLY A 65 -2.09 0.80 44.42
N VAL A 66 -2.78 1.12 43.33
CA VAL A 66 -2.15 0.86 42.03
C VAL A 66 -0.89 1.71 42.02
N PHE A 67 0.29 1.08 42.07
CA PHE A 67 1.54 1.83 41.96
C PHE A 67 1.47 2.63 40.67
N GLN A 68 1.83 3.91 40.72
CA GLN A 68 1.81 4.78 39.53
C GLN A 68 2.56 4.15 38.36
N SER A 69 3.62 3.40 38.65
CA SER A 69 4.37 2.58 37.69
C SER A 69 3.54 1.51 36.98
N ASP A 70 2.61 0.85 37.68
CA ASP A 70 1.77 -0.21 37.12
C ASP A 70 0.66 0.37 36.25
N GLU A 71 0.11 1.53 36.64
CA GLU A 71 -0.82 2.30 35.81
C GLU A 71 -0.15 2.82 34.54
N ASP A 72 1.05 3.39 34.67
CA ASP A 72 1.83 3.87 33.53
C ASP A 72 2.21 2.72 32.59
N TYR A 73 2.55 1.55 33.14
CA TYR A 73 2.80 0.34 32.36
C TYR A 73 1.55 -0.09 31.57
N LEU A 74 0.39 -0.19 32.23
CA LEU A 74 -0.86 -0.57 31.58
C LEU A 74 -1.26 0.40 30.47
N ARG A 75 -1.17 1.72 30.71
CA ARG A 75 -1.45 2.74 29.68
C ARG A 75 -0.52 2.59 28.49
N LYS A 76 0.76 2.30 28.75
CA LYS A 76 1.75 2.07 27.69
C LYS A 76 1.43 0.82 26.88
N GLU A 77 1.02 -0.27 27.51
CA GLU A 77 0.58 -1.49 26.80
C GLU A 77 -0.64 -1.21 25.92
N VAL A 78 -1.68 -0.58 26.47
CA VAL A 78 -2.91 -0.25 25.73
C VAL A 78 -2.61 0.65 24.52
N ASN A 79 -1.79 1.68 24.73
CA ASN A 79 -1.33 2.56 23.65
C ASN A 79 -0.57 1.78 22.58
N THR A 80 0.32 0.88 22.98
CA THR A 80 1.10 0.06 22.06
C THR A 80 0.21 -0.85 21.22
N THR A 81 -0.78 -1.50 21.84
CA THR A 81 -1.74 -2.37 21.13
C THR A 81 -2.55 -1.59 20.10
N LEU A 82 -3.11 -0.43 20.47
CA LEU A 82 -3.89 0.39 19.53
C LEU A 82 -3.03 0.96 18.39
N LEU A 83 -1.78 1.34 18.66
CA LEU A 83 -0.84 1.76 17.62
C LEU A 83 -0.50 0.60 16.68
N GLN A 84 -0.25 -0.60 17.21
CA GLN A 84 -0.02 -1.79 16.40
C GLN A 84 -1.23 -2.11 15.50
N ASP A 85 -2.45 -1.98 16.01
CA ASP A 85 -3.68 -2.18 15.22
C ASP A 85 -3.87 -1.14 14.10
N LEU A 86 -3.40 0.10 14.30
CA LEU A 86 -3.43 1.14 13.26
C LEU A 86 -2.38 0.90 12.17
N SER A 87 -1.23 0.34 12.54
CA SER A 87 -0.15 0.02 11.60
C SER A 87 -0.55 -1.08 10.61
N TYR A 88 0.09 -1.10 9.46
CA TYR A 88 -0.03 -2.16 8.46
C TYR A 88 1.33 -2.36 7.78
N SER A 89 1.63 -3.59 7.36
CA SER A 89 2.97 -4.01 6.93
C SER A 89 3.53 -3.22 5.74
N THR A 90 2.66 -2.72 4.86
CA THR A 90 3.06 -1.98 3.65
C THR A 90 3.17 -0.46 3.86
N LEU A 91 2.94 0.05 5.07
CA LEU A 91 2.99 1.49 5.36
C LEU A 91 4.31 2.17 4.93
N PRO A 92 5.52 1.62 5.24
CA PRO A 92 6.77 2.27 4.84
C PRO A 92 7.13 2.04 3.36
N SER A 93 6.57 1.01 2.72
CA SER A 93 7.08 0.50 1.44
C SER A 93 7.06 1.53 0.31
N ARG A 94 6.02 2.37 0.23
CA ARG A 94 5.97 3.39 -0.82
C ARG A 94 7.04 4.46 -0.62
N TYR A 95 7.18 4.96 0.60
CA TYR A 95 8.17 5.99 0.93
C TYR A 95 9.60 5.49 0.66
N GLU A 96 9.91 4.25 1.02
CA GLU A 96 11.20 3.62 0.73
C GLU A 96 11.44 3.40 -0.77
N ALA A 97 10.40 3.08 -1.53
CA ALA A 97 10.49 2.86 -2.98
C ALA A 97 10.66 4.16 -3.78
N VAL A 98 10.37 5.33 -3.20
CA VAL A 98 10.63 6.62 -3.85
C VAL A 98 12.14 6.87 -3.85
N PRO A 99 12.77 7.03 -5.03
CA PRO A 99 14.20 7.25 -5.11
C PRO A 99 14.59 8.59 -4.48
N GLU A 100 15.80 8.67 -3.94
CA GLU A 100 16.37 9.93 -3.47
C GLU A 100 16.54 10.91 -4.62
N ALA A 101 16.50 12.20 -4.28
CA ALA A 101 16.89 13.26 -5.20
C ALA A 101 18.34 13.03 -5.67
N TYR A 102 18.61 13.37 -6.93
CA TYR A 102 20.00 13.36 -7.41
C TYR A 102 20.77 14.47 -6.67
N PRO A 103 22.06 14.29 -6.33
CA PRO A 103 22.83 15.33 -5.65
C PRO A 103 22.72 16.68 -6.35
N ASP A 104 22.61 17.76 -5.55
CA ASP A 104 22.50 19.14 -6.02
C ASP A 104 21.25 19.44 -6.88
N THR A 105 20.19 18.64 -6.77
CA THR A 105 18.88 18.90 -7.41
C THR A 105 17.82 19.29 -6.39
N PHE A 106 16.79 20.00 -6.84
CA PHE A 106 15.68 20.51 -6.00
C PHE A 106 16.04 21.55 -4.92
N GLU A 107 17.31 21.93 -4.77
CA GLU A 107 17.78 22.97 -3.83
C GLU A 107 17.05 24.31 -4.01
N TRP A 108 16.65 24.62 -5.24
CA TRP A 108 15.88 25.81 -5.57
C TRP A 108 14.52 25.87 -4.85
N ALA A 109 13.98 24.75 -4.35
CA ALA A 109 12.72 24.72 -3.61
C ALA A 109 12.82 25.47 -2.27
N PHE A 110 14.01 25.59 -1.70
CA PHE A 110 14.26 26.29 -0.43
C PHE A 110 14.86 27.69 -0.62
N GLN A 111 15.22 28.06 -1.85
CA GLN A 111 15.81 29.35 -2.15
C GLN A 111 14.73 30.40 -2.38
N ASP A 112 14.95 31.60 -1.85
CA ASP A 112 14.10 32.74 -2.16
C ASP A 112 14.18 33.05 -3.66
N SER A 113 13.05 33.35 -4.28
CA SER A 113 12.99 33.60 -5.73
C SER A 113 13.87 34.81 -6.08
N LYS A 114 15.07 34.54 -6.59
CA LYS A 114 15.96 35.57 -7.13
C LYS A 114 15.45 35.93 -8.52
N GLU A 115 14.65 37.00 -8.58
CA GLU A 115 14.28 37.78 -9.77
C GLU A 115 13.21 37.21 -10.74
N GLU A 116 12.21 38.06 -10.98
CA GLU A 116 11.24 38.30 -12.09
C GLU A 116 10.85 37.26 -13.16
N GLN A 117 11.39 36.05 -13.25
CA GLN A 117 11.11 35.18 -14.42
C GLN A 117 10.09 34.05 -14.25
N VAL A 118 9.66 33.67 -13.04
CA VAL A 118 8.51 32.74 -12.88
C VAL A 118 7.78 32.99 -11.55
N SER A 119 6.47 33.22 -11.60
CA SER A 119 5.62 33.53 -10.45
C SER A 119 5.20 32.28 -9.66
N TRP A 120 6.11 31.55 -9.02
CA TRP A 120 5.71 30.54 -8.04
C TRP A 120 5.64 31.11 -6.63
N SER A 121 4.75 30.56 -5.80
CA SER A 121 4.72 30.91 -4.38
C SER A 121 5.91 30.25 -3.68
N ASN A 122 6.76 31.02 -3.02
CA ASN A 122 7.96 30.53 -2.34
C ASN A 122 7.57 29.50 -1.25
N LEU A 123 8.10 28.28 -1.37
CA LEU A 123 7.85 27.20 -0.40
C LEU A 123 8.44 27.56 0.97
N SER A 124 9.62 28.19 1.01
CA SER A 124 10.26 28.64 2.26
C SER A 124 9.39 29.62 3.02
N ASP A 125 8.78 30.59 2.32
CA ASP A 125 7.86 31.57 2.93
C ASP A 125 6.60 30.87 3.45
N TRP A 126 6.06 29.94 2.67
CA TRP A 126 4.91 29.16 3.14
C TRP A 126 5.28 28.32 4.37
N LEU A 127 6.44 27.66 4.41
CA LEU A 127 6.88 26.85 5.55
C LEU A 127 7.07 27.69 6.81
N ARG A 128 7.68 28.89 6.70
CA ARG A 128 8.00 29.78 7.83
C ARG A 128 6.79 30.56 8.35
N THR A 129 5.97 31.13 7.48
CA THR A 129 4.93 32.12 7.87
C THR A 129 3.58 31.93 7.19
N GLY A 130 3.48 31.10 6.16
CA GLY A 130 2.20 30.82 5.48
C GLY A 130 1.21 30.05 6.36
N ASN A 131 0.03 29.74 5.84
CA ASN A 131 -0.96 28.86 6.49
C ASN A 131 -1.73 28.06 5.42
N GLY A 132 -2.47 27.05 5.85
CA GLY A 132 -3.37 26.28 4.99
C GLY A 132 -2.64 25.31 4.05
N VAL A 133 -3.09 25.22 2.79
CA VAL A 133 -2.57 24.27 1.79
C VAL A 133 -1.43 24.88 0.98
N TYR A 134 -0.41 24.09 0.67
CA TYR A 134 0.56 24.31 -0.39
C TYR A 134 0.44 23.20 -1.43
N TRP A 135 0.19 23.56 -2.69
CA TRP A 135 -0.10 22.60 -3.74
C TRP A 135 1.07 22.45 -4.74
N ILE A 136 1.71 21.29 -4.72
CA ILE A 136 2.73 20.90 -5.69
C ILE A 136 2.02 20.20 -6.85
N HIS A 137 2.02 20.81 -8.04
CA HIS A 137 1.35 20.22 -9.19
C HIS A 137 2.24 20.11 -10.42
N ARG A 138 2.11 18.97 -11.12
CA ARG A 138 2.90 18.72 -12.33
C ARG A 138 2.41 17.57 -13.20
N LYS A 139 2.90 17.55 -14.44
CA LYS A 139 2.77 16.43 -15.37
C LYS A 139 3.28 15.11 -14.76
N ALA A 140 2.83 13.98 -15.32
CA ALA A 140 3.25 12.67 -14.85
C ALA A 140 4.74 12.41 -15.19
N GLY A 141 5.43 11.64 -14.35
CA GLY A 141 6.84 11.27 -14.59
C GLY A 141 7.84 12.40 -14.38
N SER A 142 7.49 13.47 -13.68
CA SER A 142 8.32 14.66 -13.53
C SER A 142 9.12 14.75 -12.23
N GLY A 143 9.09 13.71 -11.38
CA GLY A 143 9.79 13.71 -10.08
C GLY A 143 9.01 14.32 -8.90
N LYS A 144 7.66 14.41 -8.94
CA LYS A 144 6.87 14.95 -7.82
C LYS A 144 7.12 14.21 -6.50
N SER A 145 6.99 12.89 -6.49
CA SER A 145 7.23 12.07 -5.29
C SER A 145 8.66 12.24 -4.77
N THR A 146 9.64 12.33 -5.65
CA THR A 146 11.04 12.59 -5.29
C THR A 146 11.21 13.97 -4.66
N LEU A 147 10.58 15.03 -5.21
CA LEU A 147 10.57 16.35 -4.55
C LEU A 147 9.88 16.25 -3.19
N THR A 148 8.70 15.65 -3.09
CA THR A 148 7.95 15.60 -1.83
C THR A 148 8.71 14.84 -0.74
N LYS A 149 9.44 13.78 -1.11
CA LYS A 149 10.37 13.08 -0.22
C LYS A 149 11.53 13.98 0.19
N HIS A 150 12.18 14.65 -0.77
CA HIS A 150 13.25 15.61 -0.48
C HIS A 150 12.79 16.73 0.46
N ILE A 151 11.60 17.30 0.24
CA ILE A 151 11.01 18.31 1.15
C ILE A 151 10.83 17.76 2.55
N LEU A 152 10.32 16.53 2.70
CA LEU A 152 10.08 15.93 4.00
C LEU A 152 11.38 15.68 4.79
N GLU A 153 12.45 15.29 4.11
CA GLU A 153 13.73 14.91 4.72
C GLU A 153 14.70 16.07 4.92
N ASP A 154 14.54 17.15 4.16
CA ASP A 154 15.44 18.29 4.21
C ASP A 154 15.44 18.99 5.58
N ALA A 155 16.63 19.37 6.05
CA ALA A 155 16.81 20.01 7.35
C ALA A 155 16.12 21.38 7.44
N HIS A 156 16.07 22.14 6.34
CA HIS A 156 15.43 23.46 6.29
C HIS A 156 13.92 23.35 6.53
N THR A 157 13.25 22.29 6.04
CA THR A 157 11.82 22.08 6.31
C THR A 157 11.53 22.03 7.79
N ARG A 158 12.31 21.25 8.54
CA ARG A 158 12.13 21.14 9.99
C ARG A 158 12.48 22.44 10.72
N GLN A 159 13.51 23.15 10.26
CA GLN A 159 13.87 24.46 10.79
C GLN A 159 12.74 25.49 10.59
N TYR A 160 12.19 25.58 9.38
CA TYR A 160 11.15 26.55 9.03
C TYR A 160 9.82 26.24 9.71
N LEU A 161 9.44 24.96 9.82
CA LEU A 161 8.23 24.58 10.54
C LEU A 161 8.36 24.78 12.05
N THR A 162 9.55 24.64 12.63
CA THR A 162 9.80 24.98 14.05
C THR A 162 9.61 26.48 14.27
N ALA A 163 10.17 27.31 13.38
CA ALA A 163 9.98 28.76 13.45
C ALA A 163 8.50 29.16 13.28
N TRP A 164 7.75 28.50 12.39
CA TRP A 164 6.30 28.69 12.30
C TRP A 164 5.61 28.33 13.63
N ALA A 165 5.92 27.17 14.20
CA ALA A 165 5.30 26.68 15.42
C ALA A 165 5.55 27.60 16.65
N GLU A 166 6.68 28.27 16.69
CA GLU A 166 7.03 29.29 17.71
C GLU A 166 6.21 30.58 17.56
N ASN A 167 5.83 30.94 16.34
CA ASN A 167 5.07 32.15 16.04
C ASN A 167 3.54 31.93 16.08
N THR A 168 3.07 30.68 16.18
CA THR A 168 1.64 30.39 16.31
C THR A 168 1.16 30.77 17.72
N GLU A 169 0.26 31.75 17.81
CA GLU A 169 -0.30 32.15 19.10
C GLU A 169 -1.05 30.98 19.79
N PRO A 170 -0.81 30.74 21.09
CA PRO A 170 -1.54 29.73 21.83
C PRO A 170 -3.02 30.12 21.94
N VAL A 171 -3.91 29.28 21.40
CA VAL A 171 -5.38 29.46 21.44
C VAL A 171 -5.94 29.50 22.87
N SER A 172 -5.14 29.17 23.89
CA SER A 172 -5.60 28.93 25.27
C SER A 172 -4.79 29.62 26.39
N GLY A 173 -3.98 30.65 26.08
CA GLY A 173 -3.24 31.38 27.13
C GLY A 173 -2.15 30.56 27.84
N ILE A 174 -1.82 29.38 27.31
CA ILE A 174 -0.71 28.54 27.77
C ILE A 174 0.59 29.21 27.30
N GLN A 175 1.42 29.61 28.25
CA GLN A 175 2.75 30.18 27.99
C GLN A 175 3.69 29.04 27.55
N GLY A 176 4.09 29.03 26.28
CA GLY A 176 5.11 28.10 25.74
C GLY A 176 4.94 27.78 24.26
N THR A 177 6.01 27.32 23.62
CA THR A 177 6.00 26.84 22.24
C THR A 177 5.20 25.55 22.13
N LEU A 178 4.24 25.50 21.19
CA LEU A 178 3.44 24.29 20.95
C LEU A 178 4.30 23.21 20.28
N PRO A 179 4.16 21.93 20.65
CA PRO A 179 4.88 20.83 20.02
C PRO A 179 4.51 20.72 18.53
N LEU A 180 5.52 20.51 17.68
CA LEU A 180 5.35 20.31 16.23
C LEU A 180 5.28 18.81 15.89
N CYS A 181 4.19 18.40 15.25
CA CYS A 181 4.02 17.07 14.70
C CYS A 181 4.02 17.14 13.16
N ILE A 182 4.97 16.44 12.54
CA ILE A 182 5.01 16.25 11.08
C ILE A 182 4.56 14.81 10.80
N ALA A 183 3.54 14.64 9.96
CA ALA A 183 3.09 13.34 9.49
C ALA A 183 3.03 13.35 7.96
N SER A 184 3.31 12.20 7.35
CA SER A 184 3.36 12.09 5.89
C SER A 184 2.64 10.88 5.36
N PHE A 185 2.17 10.94 4.12
CA PHE A 185 1.59 9.80 3.44
C PHE A 185 1.89 9.85 1.95
N PHE A 186 2.34 8.73 1.39
CA PHE A 186 2.63 8.61 -0.03
C PHE A 186 1.65 7.63 -0.63
N PHE A 187 0.70 8.13 -1.41
CA PHE A 187 -0.21 7.27 -2.12
C PHE A 187 0.54 6.44 -3.17
N TRP A 188 0.04 5.23 -3.38
CA TRP A 188 0.56 4.35 -4.40
C TRP A 188 -0.53 3.52 -5.06
N ASN A 189 -0.92 3.92 -6.28
CA ASN A 189 -1.95 3.20 -7.01
C ASN A 189 -1.50 1.79 -7.47
N SER A 190 -0.20 1.49 -7.42
CA SER A 190 0.31 0.11 -7.66
C SER A 190 0.62 -0.66 -6.38
N GLY A 191 0.31 -0.07 -5.24
CA GLY A 191 0.48 -0.63 -3.90
C GLY A 191 -0.67 -1.51 -3.44
N SER A 192 -0.69 -1.83 -2.15
CA SER A 192 -1.82 -2.50 -1.48
C SER A 192 -3.04 -1.59 -1.42
N ILE A 193 -4.20 -2.14 -1.03
CA ILE A 193 -5.45 -1.38 -0.91
C ILE A 193 -5.29 -0.21 0.07
N GLU A 194 -4.57 -0.42 1.17
CA GLU A 194 -4.27 0.60 2.18
C GLU A 194 -3.50 1.77 1.55
N GLN A 195 -2.49 1.48 0.71
CA GLN A 195 -1.65 2.50 0.08
C GLN A 195 -2.38 3.37 -0.96
N LYS A 196 -3.60 3.00 -1.37
CA LYS A 196 -4.43 3.76 -2.31
C LYS A 196 -5.80 4.17 -1.76
N SER A 197 -6.09 3.90 -0.49
CA SER A 197 -7.41 4.16 0.11
C SER A 197 -7.38 5.21 1.22
N GLN A 198 -8.54 5.79 1.51
CA GLN A 198 -8.71 6.77 2.59
C GLN A 198 -8.50 6.14 3.97
N THR A 199 -8.91 4.88 4.13
CA THR A 199 -8.66 4.09 5.34
C THR A 199 -7.17 3.96 5.62
N GLY A 200 -6.36 3.61 4.62
CA GLY A 200 -4.91 3.51 4.79
C GLY A 200 -4.24 4.86 5.04
N LEU A 201 -4.68 5.93 4.33
CA LEU A 201 -4.26 7.31 4.62
C LEU A 201 -4.48 7.66 6.10
N LEU A 202 -5.71 7.52 6.59
CA LEU A 202 -6.05 7.90 7.97
C LEU A 202 -5.34 7.02 8.98
N ARG A 203 -5.25 5.70 8.76
CA ARG A 203 -4.48 4.79 9.61
C ARG A 203 -3.01 5.21 9.70
N GLY A 204 -2.37 5.47 8.56
CA GLY A 204 -0.97 5.88 8.50
C GLY A 204 -0.69 7.23 9.16
N LEU A 205 -1.57 8.22 8.96
CA LEU A 205 -1.45 9.54 9.60
C LEU A 205 -1.72 9.46 11.11
N LEU A 206 -2.81 8.79 11.52
CA LEU A 206 -3.14 8.61 12.94
C LEU A 206 -2.04 7.86 13.67
N HIS A 207 -1.50 6.79 13.08
CA HIS A 207 -0.36 6.06 13.64
C HIS A 207 0.83 6.99 13.90
N GLN A 208 1.24 7.81 12.93
CA GLN A 208 2.37 8.74 13.06
C GLN A 208 2.12 9.83 14.11
N ILE A 209 0.91 10.41 14.12
CA ILE A 209 0.54 11.47 15.08
C ILE A 209 0.50 10.91 16.50
N LEU A 210 -0.20 9.79 16.70
CA LEU A 210 -0.39 9.18 18.01
C LEU A 210 0.87 8.51 18.56
N SER A 211 1.79 8.08 17.69
CA SER A 211 3.11 7.61 18.12
C SER A 211 3.99 8.75 18.65
N LYS A 212 3.83 9.97 18.13
CA LYS A 212 4.55 11.16 18.59
C LYS A 212 3.92 11.82 19.81
N ILE A 213 2.59 11.76 19.92
CA ILE A 213 1.81 12.34 21.02
C ILE A 213 0.83 11.27 21.56
N PRO A 214 1.30 10.28 22.33
CA PRO A 214 0.47 9.17 22.82
C PRO A 214 -0.70 9.61 23.69
N GLU A 215 -0.62 10.79 24.30
CA GLU A 215 -1.67 11.40 25.12
C GLU A 215 -2.95 11.70 24.33
N LEU A 216 -2.87 11.75 23.00
CA LEU A 216 -4.03 11.91 22.12
C LEU A 216 -4.81 10.61 21.90
N ILE A 217 -4.24 9.42 22.20
CA ILE A 217 -4.88 8.12 21.92
C ILE A 217 -6.26 7.99 22.61
N PRO A 218 -6.40 8.33 23.91
CA PRO A 218 -7.70 8.26 24.59
C PRO A 218 -8.74 9.23 24.03
N MET A 219 -8.31 10.35 23.43
CA MET A 219 -9.18 11.35 22.82
C MET A 219 -9.61 10.93 21.40
N ALA A 220 -8.68 10.35 20.65
CA ALA A 220 -8.91 9.85 19.30
C ALA A 220 -9.87 8.65 19.33
N PHE A 221 -9.65 7.72 20.26
CA PHE A 221 -10.37 6.43 20.32
C PHE A 221 -10.92 6.13 21.72
N PRO A 222 -11.81 6.95 22.29
CA PRO A 222 -12.25 6.80 23.67
C PRO A 222 -12.89 5.42 23.94
N VAL A 223 -13.68 4.90 23.00
CA VAL A 223 -14.35 3.60 23.14
C VAL A 223 -13.35 2.45 23.08
N GLN A 224 -12.49 2.42 22.05
CA GLN A 224 -11.53 1.35 21.85
C GLN A 224 -10.43 1.38 22.93
N TYR A 225 -10.02 2.56 23.35
CA TYR A 225 -9.11 2.73 24.48
C TYR A 225 -9.70 2.15 25.75
N ALA A 226 -10.95 2.48 26.08
CA ALA A 226 -11.59 1.95 27.28
C ALA A 226 -11.77 0.43 27.22
N GLN A 227 -12.09 -0.14 26.05
CA GLN A 227 -12.19 -1.58 25.83
C GLN A 227 -10.84 -2.29 26.00
N ALA A 228 -9.80 -1.82 25.31
CA ALA A 228 -8.45 -2.38 25.40
C ALA A 228 -7.88 -2.27 26.82
N TYR A 229 -8.19 -1.16 27.50
CA TYR A 229 -7.82 -0.94 28.90
C TYR A 229 -8.52 -1.94 29.83
N SER A 230 -9.84 -2.14 29.70
CA SER A 230 -10.56 -3.15 30.49
C SER A 230 -10.04 -4.58 30.24
N GLN A 231 -9.73 -4.95 28.99
CA GLN A 231 -9.19 -6.26 28.64
C GLN A 231 -7.79 -6.49 29.23
N SER A 232 -6.93 -5.47 29.20
CA SER A 232 -5.58 -5.54 29.77
C SER A 232 -5.63 -5.72 31.30
N VAL A 233 -6.62 -5.12 31.96
CA VAL A 233 -6.88 -5.30 33.40
C VAL A 233 -7.42 -6.69 33.71
N SER A 234 -8.32 -7.25 32.89
CA SER A 234 -8.92 -8.58 33.11
C SER A 234 -8.02 -9.75 32.70
N LYS A 235 -6.88 -9.50 32.03
CA LYS A 235 -5.97 -10.51 31.44
C LYS A 235 -6.64 -11.46 30.45
N ASP A 236 -7.73 -11.03 29.82
CA ASP A 236 -8.38 -11.79 28.76
C ASP A 236 -7.55 -11.72 27.46
N GLN A 237 -6.94 -12.85 27.07
CA GLN A 237 -6.05 -12.94 25.91
C GLN A 237 -6.78 -13.07 24.55
N ASN A 238 -8.12 -13.04 24.54
CA ASN A 238 -8.91 -13.14 23.30
C ASN A 238 -9.12 -11.77 22.64
N ALA A 239 -8.05 -11.01 22.45
CA ALA A 239 -8.09 -9.79 21.65
C ALA A 239 -8.26 -10.16 20.17
N SER A 240 -9.48 -10.00 19.66
CA SER A 240 -9.73 -10.06 18.22
C SER A 240 -9.18 -8.78 17.58
N ALA A 241 -8.43 -8.90 16.48
CA ALA A 241 -7.89 -7.74 15.75
C ALA A 241 -8.99 -6.71 15.46
N VAL A 242 -8.78 -5.47 15.89
CA VAL A 242 -9.76 -4.39 15.76
C VAL A 242 -9.92 -4.04 14.28
N ARG A 243 -11.16 -4.12 13.78
CA ARG A 243 -11.50 -3.64 12.43
C ARG A 243 -11.79 -2.14 12.47
N TRP A 244 -10.91 -1.35 11.89
CA TRP A 244 -11.10 0.08 11.73
C TRP A 244 -12.01 0.39 10.55
N SER A 245 -13.22 0.87 10.82
CA SER A 245 -14.08 1.46 9.79
C SER A 245 -13.60 2.87 9.43
N LEU A 246 -13.81 3.28 8.18
CA LEU A 246 -13.52 4.64 7.72
C LEU A 246 -14.16 5.71 8.64
N ARG A 247 -15.42 5.48 9.05
CA ARG A 247 -16.15 6.37 9.96
C ARG A 247 -15.45 6.55 11.30
N GLN A 248 -14.93 5.47 11.89
CA GLN A 248 -14.19 5.54 13.15
C GLN A 248 -12.90 6.35 12.98
N LEU A 249 -12.14 6.10 11.90
CA LEU A 249 -10.89 6.80 11.63
C LEU A 249 -11.10 8.29 11.36
N MET A 250 -12.12 8.65 10.58
CA MET A 250 -12.49 10.06 10.36
C MET A 250 -12.90 10.75 11.66
N THR A 251 -13.69 10.08 12.50
CA THR A 251 -14.12 10.61 13.79
C THR A 251 -12.91 10.83 14.71
N ALA A 252 -11.99 9.86 14.76
CA ALA A 252 -10.76 9.96 15.54
C ALA A 252 -9.87 11.11 15.06
N PHE A 253 -9.68 11.24 13.75
CA PHE A 253 -8.91 12.35 13.17
C PHE A 253 -9.55 13.70 13.50
N LYS A 254 -10.88 13.81 13.39
CA LYS A 254 -11.63 15.00 13.78
C LYS A 254 -11.43 15.35 15.26
N HIS A 255 -11.53 14.36 16.17
CA HIS A 255 -11.29 14.58 17.60
C HIS A 255 -9.89 15.12 17.89
N ILE A 256 -8.86 14.62 17.20
CA ILE A 256 -7.47 15.10 17.35
C ILE A 256 -7.31 16.57 16.95
N ILE A 257 -8.00 17.00 15.89
CA ILE A 257 -7.90 18.37 15.38
C ILE A 257 -8.75 19.34 16.22
N GLU A 258 -9.91 18.91 16.71
CA GLU A 258 -10.85 19.78 17.45
C GLU A 258 -10.57 19.86 18.96
N GLN A 259 -9.85 18.89 19.54
CA GLN A 259 -9.50 18.92 20.95
C GLN A 259 -8.60 20.12 21.28
N LYS A 260 -8.77 20.68 22.48
CA LYS A 260 -8.02 21.85 22.96
C LYS A 260 -7.16 21.55 24.18
N SER A 261 -7.24 20.33 24.71
CA SER A 261 -6.57 19.92 25.94
C SER A 261 -5.07 19.75 25.75
N ILE A 262 -4.65 19.31 24.56
CA ILE A 262 -3.26 19.06 24.20
C ILE A 262 -2.98 19.85 22.92
N PRO A 263 -2.64 21.15 23.03
CA PRO A 263 -2.41 21.97 21.85
C PRO A 263 -1.10 21.56 21.18
N PHE A 264 -1.13 21.44 19.85
CA PHE A 264 0.04 21.11 19.03
C PHE A 264 -0.13 21.69 17.62
N ASN A 265 0.99 21.85 16.93
CA ASN A 265 1.04 22.26 15.52
C ASN A 265 1.20 21.02 14.64
N LEU A 266 0.37 20.89 13.61
CA LEU A 266 0.38 19.76 12.69
C LEU A 266 0.80 20.19 11.28
N CYS A 267 1.81 19.53 10.72
CA CYS A 267 2.15 19.62 9.31
C CYS A 267 1.93 18.26 8.63
N LEU A 268 1.08 18.24 7.62
CA LEU A 268 0.81 17.07 6.79
C LEU A 268 1.53 17.19 5.45
N ILE A 269 2.28 16.17 5.06
CA ILE A 269 2.93 16.08 3.75
C ILE A 269 2.36 14.88 2.99
N ILE A 270 1.55 15.15 1.96
CA ILE A 270 0.78 14.13 1.23
C ILE A 270 1.24 14.07 -0.22
N ASP A 271 1.82 12.96 -0.65
CA ASP A 271 2.23 12.74 -2.04
C ASP A 271 1.17 11.96 -2.81
N GLY A 272 0.89 12.40 -4.03
CA GLY A 272 0.16 11.62 -5.02
C GLY A 272 -1.36 11.57 -4.79
N LEU A 273 -2.01 12.71 -4.52
CA LEU A 273 -3.47 12.74 -4.33
C LEU A 273 -4.25 12.19 -5.54
N ASP A 274 -3.68 12.28 -6.75
CA ASP A 274 -4.23 11.68 -7.97
C ASP A 274 -4.05 10.15 -8.06
N GLU A 275 -3.33 9.55 -7.12
CA GLU A 275 -3.15 8.11 -6.96
C GLU A 275 -4.18 7.47 -6.01
N PHE A 276 -4.98 8.28 -5.31
CA PHE A 276 -6.10 7.81 -4.50
C PHE A 276 -7.13 7.08 -5.37
N ASP A 277 -7.62 5.94 -4.86
CA ASP A 277 -8.65 5.10 -5.48
C ASP A 277 -9.99 5.35 -4.77
N GLY A 278 -10.69 6.40 -5.19
CA GLY A 278 -11.95 6.85 -4.62
C GLY A 278 -12.37 8.22 -5.17
N ASP A 279 -13.21 8.95 -4.44
CA ASP A 279 -13.68 10.28 -4.83
C ASP A 279 -12.60 11.36 -4.57
N HIS A 280 -11.94 11.80 -5.64
CA HIS A 280 -10.90 12.84 -5.56
C HIS A 280 -11.43 14.20 -5.09
N GLU A 281 -12.69 14.52 -5.34
CA GLU A 281 -13.31 15.78 -4.91
C GLU A 281 -13.54 15.75 -3.40
N GLU A 282 -14.15 14.67 -2.89
CA GLU A 282 -14.36 14.47 -1.45
C GLU A 282 -13.02 14.55 -0.69
N MET A 283 -12.00 13.86 -1.20
CA MET A 283 -10.67 13.86 -0.57
C MET A 283 -9.99 15.23 -0.59
N ALA A 284 -10.11 15.97 -1.70
CA ALA A 284 -9.57 17.32 -1.79
C ALA A 284 -10.31 18.30 -0.86
N LEU A 285 -11.63 18.16 -0.72
CA LEU A 285 -12.45 18.95 0.20
C LEU A 285 -12.10 18.65 1.66
N LEU A 286 -11.82 17.40 2.02
CA LEU A 286 -11.34 17.03 3.35
C LEU A 286 -10.09 17.84 3.74
N PHE A 287 -9.05 17.84 2.89
CA PHE A 287 -7.83 18.59 3.17
C PHE A 287 -8.06 20.11 3.18
N LYS A 288 -8.95 20.61 2.32
CA LYS A 288 -9.36 22.02 2.34
C LYS A 288 -9.99 22.43 3.68
N ILE A 289 -10.85 21.58 4.26
CA ILE A 289 -11.50 21.82 5.55
C ILE A 289 -10.47 21.77 6.67
N LEU A 290 -9.59 20.76 6.67
CA LEU A 290 -8.52 20.62 7.67
C LEU A 290 -7.57 21.83 7.68
N ALA A 291 -7.24 22.36 6.51
CA ALA A 291 -6.39 23.53 6.34
C ALA A 291 -7.01 24.85 6.86
N GLN A 292 -8.26 24.87 7.31
CA GLN A 292 -8.88 26.05 7.94
C GLN A 292 -8.43 26.21 9.40
N ALA A 293 -7.94 25.15 10.04
CA ALA A 293 -7.43 25.23 11.39
C ALA A 293 -6.07 25.98 11.40
N PRO A 294 -5.88 26.97 12.30
CA PRO A 294 -4.68 27.82 12.29
C PRO A 294 -3.39 27.07 12.67
N ASN A 295 -3.52 25.96 13.39
CA ASN A 295 -2.42 25.08 13.80
C ASN A 295 -2.17 23.93 12.81
N VAL A 296 -2.73 23.98 11.58
CA VAL A 296 -2.59 22.94 10.57
C VAL A 296 -2.00 23.50 9.26
N LYS A 297 -0.92 22.89 8.80
CA LYS A 297 -0.33 23.07 7.47
C LYS A 297 -0.43 21.80 6.66
N ILE A 298 -0.68 21.93 5.37
CA ILE A 298 -0.81 20.78 4.46
C ILE A 298 -0.03 21.05 3.18
N CYS A 299 1.05 20.32 2.95
CA CYS A 299 1.71 20.25 1.66
C CYS A 299 1.19 19.03 0.92
N LEU A 300 0.59 19.23 -0.25
CA LEU A 300 0.04 18.12 -1.04
C LEU A 300 0.54 18.14 -2.48
N SER A 301 0.80 16.97 -3.03
CA SER A 301 1.23 16.78 -4.41
C SER A 301 0.14 16.10 -5.25
N SER A 302 -0.09 16.57 -6.48
CA SER A 302 -0.98 15.88 -7.42
C SER A 302 -0.73 16.24 -8.89
N ARG A 303 -1.37 15.50 -9.81
CA ARG A 303 -1.55 15.95 -11.20
C ARG A 303 -2.51 17.14 -11.26
N PRO A 304 -2.36 18.05 -12.23
CA PRO A 304 -3.21 19.23 -12.37
C PRO A 304 -4.57 18.87 -13.01
N TRP A 305 -5.28 17.87 -12.47
CA TRP A 305 -6.64 17.51 -12.86
C TRP A 305 -7.62 18.62 -12.50
N GLN A 306 -8.74 18.72 -13.23
CA GLN A 306 -9.69 19.82 -13.05
C GLN A 306 -10.28 19.88 -11.63
N VAL A 307 -10.52 18.73 -11.02
CA VAL A 307 -10.99 18.64 -9.62
C VAL A 307 -10.03 19.34 -8.65
N PHE A 308 -8.73 19.06 -8.77
CA PHE A 308 -7.71 19.68 -7.92
C PHE A 308 -7.48 21.15 -8.27
N LYS A 309 -7.50 21.51 -9.56
CA LYS A 309 -7.42 22.92 -9.98
C LYS A 309 -8.57 23.74 -9.40
N GLY A 310 -9.81 23.26 -9.48
CA GLY A 310 -10.98 23.98 -8.98
C GLY A 310 -10.92 24.26 -7.47
N ILE A 311 -10.29 23.38 -6.71
CA ILE A 311 -10.21 23.46 -5.24
C ILE A 311 -8.95 24.21 -4.78
N PHE A 312 -7.80 23.91 -5.37
CA PHE A 312 -6.49 24.35 -4.88
C PHE A 312 -5.89 25.55 -5.60
N CYS A 313 -6.46 26.04 -6.71
CA CYS A 313 -5.90 27.16 -7.48
C CYS A 313 -5.75 28.48 -6.71
N LYS A 314 -6.45 28.64 -5.59
CA LYS A 314 -6.38 29.83 -4.73
C LYS A 314 -5.27 29.75 -3.69
N TYR A 315 -4.69 28.58 -3.49
CA TYR A 315 -3.63 28.36 -2.52
C TYR A 315 -2.25 28.57 -3.17
N PRO A 316 -1.22 28.86 -2.36
CA PRO A 316 0.16 28.82 -2.81
C PRO A 316 0.48 27.53 -3.56
N SER A 317 1.08 27.64 -4.74
CA SER A 317 1.35 26.48 -5.59
C SER A 317 2.70 26.55 -6.28
N LEU A 318 3.24 25.38 -6.54
CA LEU A 318 4.50 25.19 -7.23
C LEU A 318 4.25 24.40 -8.52
N GLN A 319 4.41 25.09 -9.65
CA GLN A 319 4.45 24.45 -10.96
C GLN A 319 5.88 24.05 -11.25
N LEU A 320 6.20 22.79 -10.99
CA LEU A 320 7.59 22.36 -11.01
C LEU A 320 8.14 22.53 -12.47
N GLN A 321 7.38 22.35 -13.58
CA GLN A 321 7.95 22.01 -14.92
C GLN A 321 8.89 23.04 -15.55
N ASP A 322 8.80 24.28 -15.09
CA ASP A 322 9.63 25.39 -15.53
C ASP A 322 10.95 25.47 -14.73
N LEU A 323 11.11 24.63 -13.69
CA LEU A 323 12.20 24.64 -12.71
C LEU A 323 13.20 23.50 -12.83
N THR A 324 12.87 22.42 -13.54
CA THR A 324 13.77 21.26 -13.65
C THR A 324 14.73 21.31 -14.81
N TYR A 325 14.79 22.41 -15.56
CA TYR A 325 15.78 22.53 -16.64
C TYR A 325 17.20 22.33 -16.08
N SER A 326 17.53 23.06 -15.00
CA SER A 326 18.83 22.95 -14.33
C SER A 326 19.03 21.57 -13.72
N ASP A 327 18.04 21.03 -13.01
CA ASP A 327 18.15 19.71 -12.37
C ASP A 327 18.34 18.59 -13.41
N ILE A 328 17.63 18.64 -14.54
CA ILE A 328 17.77 17.67 -15.64
C ILE A 328 19.16 17.78 -16.25
N HIS A 329 19.66 19.00 -16.46
CA HIS A 329 21.02 19.20 -16.95
C HIS A 329 22.06 18.58 -16.00
N THR A 330 22.00 18.91 -14.70
CA THR A 330 22.87 18.33 -13.67
C THR A 330 22.79 16.80 -13.65
N TYR A 331 21.59 16.23 -13.74
CA TYR A 331 21.39 14.78 -13.79
C TYR A 331 22.03 14.14 -15.02
N VAL A 332 21.79 14.68 -16.22
CA VAL A 332 22.29 14.13 -17.48
C VAL A 332 23.82 14.18 -17.52
N THR A 333 24.40 15.35 -17.22
CA THR A 333 25.87 15.53 -17.17
C THR A 333 26.49 14.59 -16.14
N GLY A 334 25.97 14.56 -14.91
CA GLY A 334 26.50 13.70 -13.86
C GLY A 334 26.39 12.20 -14.18
N LYS A 335 25.35 11.77 -14.90
CA LYS A 335 25.21 10.37 -15.35
C LYS A 335 26.17 10.02 -16.48
N PHE A 336 26.40 10.94 -17.40
CA PHE A 336 27.35 10.71 -18.47
C PHE A 336 28.80 10.75 -17.97
N ASP A 337 29.13 11.62 -17.04
CA ASP A 337 30.47 11.71 -16.43
C ASP A 337 30.86 10.46 -15.64
N GLN A 338 29.90 9.64 -15.21
CA GLN A 338 30.14 8.33 -14.60
C GLN A 338 30.64 7.28 -15.62
N SER A 339 30.44 7.51 -16.92
CA SER A 339 30.88 6.60 -17.98
C SER A 339 32.26 6.97 -18.51
N ALA A 340 33.25 6.10 -18.29
CA ALA A 340 34.60 6.28 -18.82
C ALA A 340 34.63 6.37 -20.37
N ALA A 341 33.69 5.72 -21.05
CA ALA A 341 33.55 5.81 -22.51
C ALA A 341 33.04 7.18 -22.94
N PHE A 342 32.13 7.78 -22.18
CA PHE A 342 31.65 9.14 -22.45
C PHE A 342 32.73 10.20 -22.16
N GLN A 343 33.52 10.04 -21.11
CA GLN A 343 34.62 10.97 -20.82
C GLN A 343 35.63 11.09 -21.99
N ARG A 344 35.83 10.00 -22.74
CA ARG A 344 36.64 10.02 -23.96
C ARG A 344 35.97 10.82 -25.07
N LEU A 345 34.69 10.56 -25.36
CA LEU A 345 33.91 11.32 -26.33
C LEU A 345 33.88 12.82 -26.00
N SER A 346 33.76 13.16 -24.71
CA SER A 346 33.80 14.54 -24.22
C SER A 346 35.17 15.20 -24.41
N SER A 347 36.25 14.43 -24.33
CA SER A 347 37.61 14.93 -24.61
C SER A 347 37.86 15.13 -26.11
N ASP A 348 37.26 14.27 -26.94
CA ASP A 348 37.43 14.29 -28.40
C ASP A 348 36.61 15.42 -29.06
N ASP A 349 35.35 15.63 -28.64
CA ASP A 349 34.50 16.73 -29.09
C ASP A 349 33.59 17.28 -27.97
N PRO A 350 34.10 18.22 -27.15
CA PRO A 350 33.34 18.83 -26.06
C PRO A 350 32.09 19.59 -26.54
N THR A 351 32.13 20.14 -27.76
CA THR A 351 31.04 21.00 -28.27
C THR A 351 29.85 20.14 -28.68
N ALA A 352 30.08 19.04 -29.39
CA ALA A 352 29.02 18.11 -29.77
C ALA A 352 28.36 17.48 -28.54
N VAL A 353 29.15 17.12 -27.52
CA VAL A 353 28.61 16.62 -26.25
C VAL A 353 27.71 17.64 -25.55
N HIS A 354 28.12 18.91 -25.51
CA HIS A 354 27.28 19.97 -24.94
C HIS A 354 25.94 20.11 -25.69
N LEU A 355 25.97 20.07 -27.02
CA LEU A 355 24.76 20.12 -27.84
C LEU A 355 23.85 18.91 -27.60
N LEU A 356 24.41 17.71 -27.42
CA LEU A 356 23.64 16.51 -27.07
C LEU A 356 22.91 16.68 -25.74
N VAL A 357 23.60 17.16 -24.71
CA VAL A 357 22.99 17.41 -23.39
C VAL A 357 21.88 18.46 -23.51
N GLN A 358 22.11 19.56 -24.22
CA GLN A 358 21.09 20.58 -24.46
C GLN A 358 19.85 20.01 -25.17
N GLU A 359 20.04 19.20 -26.22
CA GLU A 359 18.94 18.57 -26.96
C GLU A 359 18.11 17.63 -26.06
N ILE A 360 18.76 16.86 -25.17
CA ILE A 360 18.08 16.01 -24.17
C ILE A 360 17.23 16.87 -23.23
N VAL A 361 17.81 17.93 -22.65
CA VAL A 361 17.12 18.78 -21.67
C VAL A 361 15.91 19.46 -22.32
N GLN A 362 16.06 19.95 -23.56
CA GLN A 362 14.97 20.56 -24.32
C GLN A 362 13.86 19.57 -24.66
N LYS A 363 14.20 18.39 -25.21
CA LYS A 363 13.20 17.36 -25.56
C LYS A 363 12.47 16.78 -24.35
N ALA A 364 13.12 16.77 -23.18
CA ALA A 364 12.51 16.26 -21.95
C ALA A 364 11.27 17.03 -21.50
N ALA A 365 11.16 18.32 -21.84
CA ALA A 365 10.03 19.18 -21.45
C ALA A 365 9.62 19.04 -19.96
N GLY A 366 10.61 18.88 -19.07
CA GLY A 366 10.41 18.70 -17.63
C GLY A 366 9.96 17.30 -17.17
N VAL A 367 10.06 16.27 -18.01
CA VAL A 367 9.66 14.89 -17.69
C VAL A 367 10.90 14.04 -17.35
N PHE A 368 11.26 13.97 -16.07
CA PHE A 368 12.40 13.18 -15.58
C PHE A 368 12.35 11.69 -15.96
N LEU A 369 11.17 11.07 -16.02
CA LEU A 369 11.01 9.68 -16.44
C LEU A 369 11.47 9.47 -17.88
N TRP A 370 11.18 10.44 -18.76
CA TRP A 370 11.64 10.43 -20.13
C TRP A 370 13.17 10.52 -20.17
N VAL A 371 13.74 11.45 -19.38
CA VAL A 371 15.20 11.61 -19.26
C VAL A 371 15.86 10.31 -18.80
N ARG A 372 15.32 9.65 -17.77
CA ARG A 372 15.83 8.35 -17.29
C ARG A 372 15.85 7.31 -18.42
N ILE A 373 14.77 7.19 -19.20
CA ILE A 373 14.68 6.22 -20.31
C ILE A 373 15.71 6.55 -21.38
N VAL A 374 15.78 7.81 -21.80
CA VAL A 374 16.66 8.27 -22.88
C VAL A 374 18.12 8.18 -22.50
N VAL A 375 18.50 8.64 -21.30
CA VAL A 375 19.88 8.55 -20.81
C VAL A 375 20.30 7.08 -20.68
N THR A 376 19.43 6.20 -20.20
CA THR A 376 19.73 4.75 -20.15
C THR A 376 19.97 4.19 -21.56
N SER A 377 19.12 4.56 -22.52
CA SER A 377 19.29 4.21 -23.93
C SER A 377 20.64 4.71 -24.47
N LEU A 378 20.95 6.00 -24.31
CA LEU A 378 22.20 6.58 -24.80
C LEU A 378 23.45 5.98 -24.14
N ILE A 379 23.42 5.70 -22.82
CA ILE A 379 24.51 4.99 -22.12
C ILE A 379 24.74 3.60 -22.73
N GLN A 380 23.68 2.88 -23.11
CA GLN A 380 23.82 1.61 -23.82
C GLN A 380 24.52 1.78 -25.18
N GLY A 381 24.23 2.87 -25.91
CA GLY A 381 24.90 3.17 -27.18
C GLY A 381 26.38 3.51 -26.98
N ILE A 382 26.68 4.32 -25.96
CA ILE A 382 28.06 4.62 -25.55
C ILE A 382 28.83 3.33 -25.22
N ASN A 383 28.20 2.39 -24.52
CA ASN A 383 28.80 1.09 -24.20
C ASN A 383 29.01 0.21 -25.44
N ASN A 384 28.19 0.39 -26.48
CA ASN A 384 28.37 -0.23 -27.80
C ASN A 384 29.43 0.48 -28.67
N ARG A 385 30.06 1.56 -28.15
CA ARG A 385 31.02 2.42 -28.84
C ARG A 385 30.42 3.21 -30.01
N ASP A 386 29.14 3.56 -29.91
CA ASP A 386 28.53 4.52 -30.83
C ASP A 386 29.25 5.87 -30.74
N ASP A 387 29.48 6.51 -31.88
CA ASP A 387 30.00 7.88 -31.93
C ASP A 387 28.93 8.92 -31.58
N ILE A 388 29.33 10.18 -31.43
CA ILE A 388 28.43 11.25 -31.03
C ILE A 388 27.30 11.50 -32.05
N GLU A 389 27.55 11.25 -33.34
CA GLU A 389 26.57 11.43 -34.41
C GLU A 389 25.46 10.38 -34.31
N ILE A 390 25.82 9.11 -34.10
CA ILE A 390 24.88 8.02 -33.86
C ILE A 390 24.06 8.28 -32.59
N LEU A 391 24.67 8.80 -31.52
CA LEU A 391 23.96 9.16 -30.29
C LEU A 391 22.91 10.26 -30.53
N HIS A 392 23.24 11.29 -31.33
CA HIS A 392 22.26 12.30 -31.75
C HIS A 392 21.13 11.70 -32.60
N GLN A 393 21.46 10.82 -33.55
CA GLN A 393 20.44 10.15 -34.37
C GLN A 393 19.49 9.33 -33.49
N ARG A 394 20.04 8.57 -32.53
CA ARG A 394 19.25 7.78 -31.58
C ARG A 394 18.34 8.68 -30.73
N LEU A 395 18.85 9.81 -30.24
CA LEU A 395 18.04 10.79 -29.51
C LEU A 395 16.89 11.36 -30.37
N ARG A 396 17.14 11.64 -31.65
CA ARG A 396 16.14 12.20 -32.57
C ARG A 396 15.02 11.20 -32.90
N LEU A 397 15.34 9.91 -32.99
CA LEU A 397 14.36 8.83 -33.18
C LEU A 397 13.42 8.66 -32.00
N LEU A 398 13.87 8.97 -30.78
CA LEU A 398 13.03 8.82 -29.58
C LEU A 398 11.96 9.93 -29.52
N PRO A 399 10.67 9.57 -29.38
CA PRO A 399 9.60 10.56 -29.24
C PRO A 399 9.71 11.36 -27.95
N SER A 400 9.35 12.65 -27.96
CA SER A 400 9.45 13.54 -26.78
C SER A 400 8.34 13.33 -25.74
N GLU A 401 7.28 12.61 -26.09
CA GLU A 401 6.16 12.32 -25.18
C GLU A 401 6.18 10.86 -24.70
N LEU A 402 5.72 10.62 -23.47
CA LEU A 402 5.76 9.28 -22.84
C LEU A 402 4.93 8.24 -23.60
N LYS A 403 3.72 8.57 -24.06
CA LYS A 403 2.85 7.60 -24.75
C LYS A 403 3.46 7.12 -26.07
N PRO A 404 3.85 8.00 -27.01
CA PRO A 404 4.58 7.59 -28.20
C PRO A 404 5.91 6.90 -27.89
N LEU A 405 6.61 7.29 -26.81
CA LEU A 405 7.84 6.62 -26.38
C LEU A 405 7.57 5.16 -25.96
N TYR A 406 6.50 4.88 -25.23
CA TYR A 406 6.12 3.50 -24.89
C TYR A 406 5.75 2.70 -26.12
N ASP A 407 5.00 3.30 -27.05
CA ASP A 407 4.65 2.67 -28.32
C ASP A 407 5.92 2.29 -29.12
N HIS A 408 6.88 3.22 -29.22
CA HIS A 408 8.18 2.99 -29.83
C HIS A 408 8.96 1.86 -29.13
N ILE A 409 8.98 1.82 -27.79
CA ILE A 409 9.64 0.73 -27.04
C ILE A 409 9.00 -0.62 -27.38
N LEU A 410 7.67 -0.70 -27.36
CA LEU A 410 6.97 -1.97 -27.54
C LEU A 410 6.96 -2.47 -28.98
N ASN A 411 6.91 -1.54 -29.95
CA ASN A 411 6.78 -1.89 -31.36
C ASN A 411 8.12 -2.00 -32.07
N ASP A 412 9.04 -1.08 -31.79
CA ASP A 412 10.29 -0.91 -32.55
C ASP A 412 11.52 -1.45 -31.79
N HIS A 413 11.55 -1.33 -30.46
CA HIS A 413 12.71 -1.76 -29.66
C HIS A 413 12.64 -3.24 -29.23
N ILE A 414 11.45 -3.76 -28.90
CA ILE A 414 11.29 -5.18 -28.56
C ILE A 414 11.37 -6.02 -29.84
N ASP A 415 12.34 -6.94 -29.87
CA ASP A 415 12.48 -7.93 -30.95
C ASP A 415 11.15 -8.65 -31.21
N PRO A 416 10.69 -8.76 -32.48
CA PRO A 416 9.47 -9.48 -32.84
C PRO A 416 9.36 -10.88 -32.24
N LEU A 417 10.47 -11.60 -32.06
CA LEU A 417 10.51 -12.93 -31.43
C LEU A 417 10.16 -12.91 -29.95
N TYR A 418 10.37 -11.78 -29.27
CA TYR A 418 10.05 -11.60 -27.86
C TYR A 418 8.62 -11.11 -27.63
N LYS A 419 7.94 -10.55 -28.64
CA LYS A 419 6.59 -9.99 -28.49
C LYS A 419 5.55 -10.97 -27.93
N PRO A 420 5.49 -12.25 -28.34
CA PRO A 420 4.59 -13.21 -27.71
C PRO A 420 4.90 -13.45 -26.23
N TRP A 421 6.19 -13.53 -25.87
CA TRP A 421 6.61 -13.72 -24.49
C TRP A 421 6.30 -12.49 -23.63
N ALA A 422 6.59 -11.29 -24.14
CA ALA A 422 6.30 -10.01 -23.48
C ALA A 422 4.79 -9.87 -23.22
N SER A 423 3.96 -10.20 -24.22
CA SER A 423 2.52 -10.19 -24.08
C SER A 423 2.03 -11.16 -22.99
N LYS A 424 2.56 -12.39 -22.92
CA LYS A 424 2.27 -13.30 -21.81
C LYS A 424 2.64 -12.68 -20.47
N ALA A 425 3.83 -12.09 -20.36
CA ALA A 425 4.27 -11.46 -19.12
C ALA A 425 3.35 -10.33 -18.66
N PHE A 426 2.96 -9.42 -19.55
CA PHE A 426 2.02 -8.33 -19.23
C PHE A 426 0.63 -8.85 -18.83
N GLN A 427 0.12 -9.89 -19.50
CA GLN A 427 -1.15 -10.54 -19.17
C GLN A 427 -1.13 -11.21 -17.80
N LEU A 428 -0.06 -11.95 -17.48
CA LEU A 428 0.12 -12.57 -16.17
C LEU A 428 0.18 -11.53 -15.06
N THR A 429 1.02 -10.50 -15.22
CA THR A 429 1.17 -9.44 -14.22
C THR A 429 -0.13 -8.66 -14.00
N ARG A 430 -0.86 -8.32 -15.08
CA ARG A 430 -2.15 -7.62 -14.97
C ARG A 430 -3.18 -8.48 -14.25
N ASN A 431 -3.43 -9.70 -14.75
CA ASN A 431 -4.51 -10.54 -14.26
C ASN A 431 -4.25 -11.02 -12.83
N ALA A 432 -2.99 -11.29 -12.46
CA ALA A 432 -2.63 -11.60 -11.08
C ALA A 432 -2.96 -10.44 -10.15
N ARG A 433 -2.59 -9.21 -10.52
CA ARG A 433 -2.87 -8.02 -9.70
C ARG A 433 -4.37 -7.74 -9.56
N GLU A 434 -5.14 -7.86 -10.64
CA GLU A 434 -6.59 -7.67 -10.61
C GLU A 434 -7.25 -8.67 -9.64
N VAL A 435 -6.94 -9.97 -9.77
CA VAL A 435 -7.51 -11.01 -8.92
C VAL A 435 -7.11 -10.83 -7.45
N LEU A 436 -5.84 -10.54 -7.18
CA LEU A 436 -5.36 -10.31 -5.82
C LEU A 436 -6.00 -9.08 -5.18
N SER A 437 -6.25 -8.01 -5.96
CA SER A 437 -6.94 -6.82 -5.44
C SER A 437 -8.36 -7.12 -4.97
N PHE A 438 -9.09 -8.02 -5.66
CA PHE A 438 -10.40 -8.48 -5.22
C PHE A 438 -10.32 -9.38 -3.99
N PHE A 439 -9.28 -10.24 -3.92
CA PHE A 439 -9.07 -11.12 -2.78
C PHE A 439 -8.73 -10.35 -1.50
N ASP A 440 -7.88 -9.34 -1.59
CA ASP A 440 -7.48 -8.52 -0.44
C ASP A 440 -8.66 -7.70 0.10
N GLN A 441 -9.60 -7.26 -0.76
CA GLN A 441 -10.86 -6.65 -0.31
C GLN A 441 -11.74 -7.63 0.47
N ALA A 442 -11.70 -8.92 0.13
CA ALA A 442 -12.56 -9.95 0.70
C ALA A 442 -11.99 -10.59 1.98
N CYS A 443 -10.66 -10.66 2.11
CA CYS A 443 -9.99 -11.38 3.18
C CYS A 443 -9.05 -10.44 3.97
N PHE A 444 -9.40 -10.09 5.20
CA PHE A 444 -8.76 -9.02 5.98
C PHE A 444 -7.46 -9.38 6.73
N ASN A 445 -6.84 -10.52 6.45
CA ASN A 445 -5.61 -10.93 7.16
C ASN A 445 -4.38 -10.71 6.29
N GLU A 446 -3.45 -9.86 6.73
CA GLU A 446 -2.16 -9.67 6.07
C GLU A 446 -1.34 -10.97 6.14
N SER A 447 -1.16 -11.64 5.01
CA SER A 447 -0.16 -12.70 4.88
C SER A 447 0.68 -12.41 3.65
N GLU A 448 2.01 -12.44 3.79
CA GLU A 448 2.98 -12.29 2.70
C GLU A 448 2.66 -13.17 1.48
N ASP A 449 2.00 -14.31 1.71
CA ASP A 449 1.58 -15.29 0.70
C ASP A 449 0.51 -14.78 -0.30
N ARG A 450 0.08 -13.52 -0.22
CA ARG A 450 -0.95 -12.93 -1.09
C ARG A 450 -0.41 -12.05 -2.22
N GLN A 451 0.90 -11.92 -2.35
CA GLN A 451 1.49 -11.12 -3.42
C GLN A 451 1.81 -11.99 -4.65
N PHE A 452 1.79 -11.38 -5.84
CA PHE A 452 2.30 -11.99 -7.06
C PHE A 452 3.82 -11.80 -7.13
N SER A 453 4.54 -12.81 -6.66
CA SER A 453 6.00 -12.82 -6.57
C SER A 453 6.68 -13.25 -7.87
N LEU A 454 7.99 -13.01 -7.96
CA LEU A 454 8.82 -13.51 -9.05
C LEU A 454 8.77 -15.04 -9.19
N LEU A 455 8.64 -15.76 -8.07
CA LEU A 455 8.44 -17.21 -8.09
C LEU A 455 7.09 -17.60 -8.71
N ASP A 456 6.01 -16.88 -8.37
CA ASP A 456 4.70 -17.11 -9.00
C ASP A 456 4.76 -16.82 -10.51
N PHE A 457 5.44 -15.75 -10.90
CA PHE A 457 5.64 -15.42 -12.31
C PHE A 457 6.42 -16.50 -13.06
N LEU A 458 7.53 -16.98 -12.49
CA LEU A 458 8.33 -18.07 -13.06
C LEU A 458 7.48 -19.32 -13.30
N PHE A 459 6.66 -19.72 -12.33
CA PHE A 459 5.79 -20.88 -12.45
C PHE A 459 4.64 -20.68 -13.44
N ALA A 460 4.18 -19.43 -13.61
CA ALA A 460 3.13 -19.11 -14.56
C ALA A 460 3.65 -19.02 -16.01
N ILE A 461 4.83 -18.44 -16.23
CA ILE A 461 5.39 -18.21 -17.57
C ILE A 461 5.99 -19.47 -18.20
N GLU A 462 6.51 -20.39 -17.38
CA GLU A 462 7.09 -21.66 -17.83
C GLU A 462 5.99 -22.73 -18.03
N GLU A 463 5.70 -23.06 -19.28
CA GLU A 463 4.55 -23.93 -19.63
C GLU A 463 4.73 -25.41 -19.30
N ASN A 464 5.98 -25.87 -19.24
CA ASN A 464 6.32 -27.28 -19.11
C ASN A 464 6.74 -27.67 -17.68
N LEU A 465 6.51 -26.81 -16.69
CA LEU A 465 6.83 -27.13 -15.30
C LEU A 465 5.76 -28.04 -14.68
N GLU A 466 6.22 -29.14 -14.10
CA GLU A 466 5.39 -30.11 -13.39
C GLU A 466 5.73 -30.18 -11.90
N ILE A 467 4.80 -30.72 -11.10
CA ILE A 467 4.94 -30.90 -9.65
C ILE A 467 6.23 -31.64 -9.26
N PRO A 468 6.62 -32.77 -9.90
CA PRO A 468 7.86 -33.46 -9.55
C PRO A 468 9.10 -32.59 -9.78
N SER A 469 9.11 -31.79 -10.86
CA SER A 469 10.21 -30.90 -11.22
C SER A 469 10.40 -29.81 -10.17
N VAL A 470 9.33 -29.12 -9.77
CA VAL A 470 9.41 -28.04 -8.77
C VAL A 470 9.77 -28.56 -7.38
N ARG A 471 9.34 -29.79 -7.04
CA ARG A 471 9.72 -30.46 -5.79
C ARG A 471 11.21 -30.82 -5.77
N ALA A 472 11.77 -31.21 -6.92
CA ALA A 472 13.16 -31.62 -7.06
C ALA A 472 14.16 -30.45 -7.05
N PHE A 473 13.74 -29.22 -7.36
CA PHE A 473 14.67 -28.08 -7.39
C PHE A 473 15.28 -27.78 -6.01
N SER A 474 16.59 -27.55 -5.98
CA SER A 474 17.26 -26.98 -4.81
C SER A 474 16.85 -25.51 -4.61
N LYS A 475 17.15 -24.94 -3.44
CA LYS A 475 16.88 -23.51 -3.20
C LYS A 475 17.71 -22.63 -4.13
N GLU A 476 18.96 -23.00 -4.37
CA GLU A 476 19.92 -22.29 -5.22
C GLU A 476 19.48 -22.33 -6.70
N GLN A 477 18.98 -23.47 -7.16
CA GLN A 477 18.44 -23.61 -8.52
C GLN A 477 17.21 -22.72 -8.74
N LEU A 478 16.34 -22.60 -7.73
CA LEU A 478 15.18 -21.71 -7.80
C LEU A 478 15.58 -20.24 -7.84
N VAL A 479 16.55 -19.83 -7.01
CA VAL A 479 17.10 -18.47 -7.02
C VAL A 479 17.68 -18.14 -8.40
N ALA A 480 18.54 -19.00 -8.94
CA ALA A 480 19.14 -18.80 -10.26
C ALA A 480 18.09 -18.72 -11.38
N LYS A 481 17.03 -19.55 -11.32
CA LYS A 481 15.91 -19.48 -12.27
C LYS A 481 15.11 -18.18 -12.13
N CYS A 482 14.88 -17.70 -10.91
CA CYS A 482 14.22 -16.42 -10.66
C CYS A 482 15.06 -15.25 -11.18
N GLU A 483 16.37 -15.23 -10.94
CA GLU A 483 17.30 -14.23 -11.46
C GLU A 483 17.29 -14.21 -12.99
N ASN A 484 17.31 -15.39 -13.64
CA ASN A 484 17.19 -15.47 -15.08
C ASN A 484 15.82 -14.96 -15.58
N ALA A 485 14.72 -15.31 -14.90
CA ALA A 485 13.40 -14.79 -15.24
C ALA A 485 13.31 -13.26 -15.08
N ALA A 486 13.98 -12.68 -14.08
CA ALA A 486 14.08 -11.23 -13.89
C ALA A 486 14.83 -10.56 -15.05
N ILE A 487 15.95 -11.15 -15.51
CA ILE A 487 16.70 -10.66 -16.68
C ILE A 487 15.83 -10.72 -17.94
N LEU A 488 15.18 -11.87 -18.19
CA LEU A 488 14.29 -12.03 -19.35
C LEU A 488 13.12 -11.05 -19.31
N LEU A 489 12.55 -10.81 -18.14
CA LEU A 489 11.46 -9.86 -17.94
C LEU A 489 11.92 -8.43 -18.28
N ASN A 490 13.09 -8.00 -17.83
CA ASN A 490 13.64 -6.69 -18.17
C ASN A 490 13.88 -6.57 -19.69
N VAL A 491 14.61 -7.52 -20.27
CA VAL A 491 15.01 -7.49 -21.69
C VAL A 491 13.79 -7.59 -22.63
N ARG A 492 12.92 -8.58 -22.40
CA ARG A 492 11.82 -8.88 -23.34
C ARG A 492 10.64 -7.93 -23.19
N CYS A 493 10.49 -7.25 -22.05
CA CYS A 493 9.45 -6.24 -21.85
C CYS A 493 9.97 -4.81 -22.03
N GLY A 494 11.19 -4.63 -22.54
CA GLY A 494 11.77 -3.30 -22.80
C GLY A 494 11.92 -2.43 -21.55
N GLY A 495 12.15 -3.04 -20.39
CA GLY A 495 12.25 -2.36 -19.10
C GLY A 495 10.93 -1.82 -18.55
N LEU A 496 9.78 -2.10 -19.19
CA LEU A 496 8.48 -1.62 -18.71
C LEU A 496 7.97 -2.35 -17.47
N LEU A 497 8.53 -3.54 -17.19
CA LEU A 497 8.38 -4.27 -15.94
C LEU A 497 9.75 -4.32 -15.23
N GLU A 498 9.76 -4.03 -13.93
CA GLU A 498 10.94 -3.98 -13.06
C GLU A 498 10.70 -4.82 -11.80
N ILE A 499 11.79 -5.18 -11.11
CA ILE A 499 11.78 -5.92 -9.84
C ILE A 499 12.72 -5.18 -8.87
N PRO A 500 12.27 -4.08 -8.24
CA PRO A 500 13.14 -3.19 -7.49
C PRO A 500 13.88 -3.88 -6.33
N ASP A 501 13.20 -4.78 -5.63
CA ASP A 501 13.72 -5.45 -4.43
C ASP A 501 14.33 -6.83 -4.70
N LEU A 502 14.79 -7.11 -5.93
CA LEU A 502 15.34 -8.43 -6.28
C LEU A 502 16.48 -8.86 -5.36
N ALA A 503 17.40 -7.94 -5.05
CA ALA A 503 18.55 -8.24 -4.19
C ALA A 503 18.18 -8.54 -2.73
N LYS A 504 17.07 -7.97 -2.24
CA LYS A 504 16.60 -8.15 -0.86
C LYS A 504 15.66 -9.35 -0.72
N SER A 505 14.72 -9.49 -1.64
CA SER A 505 13.59 -10.42 -1.54
C SER A 505 13.75 -11.68 -2.40
N GLY A 506 14.70 -11.70 -3.35
CA GLY A 506 14.98 -12.87 -4.19
C GLY A 506 13.72 -13.44 -4.86
N PRO A 507 13.40 -14.74 -4.70
CA PRO A 507 12.19 -15.35 -5.27
C PRO A 507 10.87 -14.72 -4.81
N LYS A 508 10.84 -14.08 -3.63
CA LYS A 508 9.65 -13.40 -3.11
C LYS A 508 9.49 -11.98 -3.65
N ALA A 509 10.45 -11.46 -4.42
CA ALA A 509 10.40 -10.09 -4.93
C ALA A 509 9.16 -9.84 -5.81
N LYS A 510 8.60 -8.64 -5.71
CA LYS A 510 7.39 -8.25 -6.44
C LYS A 510 7.73 -7.72 -7.83
N ILE A 511 6.91 -8.08 -8.81
CA ILE A 511 7.00 -7.54 -10.18
C ILE A 511 6.16 -6.28 -10.28
N GLU A 512 6.76 -5.22 -10.79
CA GLU A 512 6.14 -3.91 -10.90
C GLU A 512 6.27 -3.28 -12.28
N TYR A 513 5.34 -2.38 -12.61
CA TYR A 513 5.54 -1.51 -13.77
C TYR A 513 6.60 -0.49 -13.40
N MET A 514 7.50 -0.18 -14.33
CA MET A 514 8.54 0.84 -14.12
C MET A 514 7.99 2.20 -13.66
N HIS A 515 6.75 2.51 -14.05
CA HIS A 515 6.03 3.71 -13.64
C HIS A 515 4.52 3.56 -13.91
N ARG A 516 3.69 4.30 -13.16
CA ARG A 516 2.23 4.33 -13.35
C ARG A 516 1.82 4.65 -14.79
N THR A 517 2.49 5.59 -15.45
CA THR A 517 2.15 5.96 -16.85
C THR A 517 2.38 4.82 -17.85
N ALA A 518 3.36 3.95 -17.61
CA ALA A 518 3.56 2.77 -18.44
C ALA A 518 2.42 1.77 -18.24
N ARG A 519 2.00 1.53 -16.98
CA ARG A 519 0.82 0.72 -16.66
C ARG A 519 -0.43 1.27 -17.33
N ASP A 520 -0.73 2.56 -17.13
CA ASP A 520 -1.94 3.20 -17.65
C ASP A 520 -1.97 3.16 -19.19
N PHE A 521 -0.81 3.25 -19.87
CA PHE A 521 -0.70 3.09 -21.31
C PHE A 521 -0.97 1.64 -21.74
N LEU A 522 -0.29 0.66 -21.13
CA LEU A 522 -0.45 -0.75 -21.45
C LEU A 522 -1.88 -1.23 -21.22
N HIS A 523 -2.55 -0.72 -20.18
CA HIS A 523 -3.91 -1.10 -19.80
C HIS A 523 -4.99 -0.30 -20.52
N SER A 524 -4.61 0.65 -21.38
CA SER A 524 -5.58 1.42 -22.15
C SER A 524 -6.38 0.53 -23.10
N ASP A 525 -7.64 0.86 -23.32
CA ASP A 525 -8.51 0.16 -24.26
C ASP A 525 -7.97 0.22 -25.70
N ASP A 526 -7.18 1.26 -26.00
CA ASP A 526 -6.51 1.43 -27.29
C ASP A 526 -5.37 0.42 -27.49
N TYR A 527 -4.52 0.21 -26.48
CA TYR A 527 -3.29 -0.58 -26.64
C TYR A 527 -3.44 -2.04 -26.19
N TRP A 528 -4.28 -2.34 -25.20
CA TRP A 528 -4.42 -3.70 -24.68
C TRP A 528 -4.78 -4.75 -25.74
N PRO A 529 -5.68 -4.49 -26.71
CA PRO A 529 -5.95 -5.43 -27.79
C PRO A 529 -4.72 -5.76 -28.64
N HIS A 530 -3.82 -4.81 -28.86
CA HIS A 530 -2.57 -5.02 -29.59
C HIS A 530 -1.63 -5.97 -28.83
N LEU A 531 -1.57 -5.87 -27.50
CA LEU A 531 -0.85 -6.84 -26.68
C LEU A 531 -1.45 -8.25 -26.82
N LEU A 532 -2.77 -8.38 -26.69
CA LEU A 532 -3.46 -9.67 -26.80
C LEU A 532 -3.27 -10.33 -28.18
N ALA A 533 -3.19 -9.53 -29.25
CA ALA A 533 -2.96 -10.04 -30.60
C ALA A 533 -1.66 -10.86 -30.74
N ASN A 534 -0.63 -10.54 -29.94
CA ASN A 534 0.63 -11.27 -29.93
C ASN A 534 0.52 -12.69 -29.33
N THR A 535 -0.56 -13.01 -28.62
CA THR A 535 -0.83 -14.34 -28.06
C THR A 535 -2.07 -15.02 -28.65
N ALA A 536 -2.84 -14.33 -29.50
CA ALA A 536 -4.13 -14.82 -30.01
C ALA A 536 -4.04 -16.16 -30.77
N LYS A 537 -2.87 -16.49 -31.33
CA LYS A 537 -2.63 -17.73 -32.09
C LYS A 537 -1.91 -18.82 -31.28
N ILE A 538 -1.68 -18.59 -29.99
CA ILE A 538 -0.93 -19.50 -29.11
C ILE A 538 -1.95 -20.08 -28.12
N PRO A 539 -1.89 -21.39 -27.79
CA PRO A 539 -2.75 -22.00 -26.78
C PRO A 539 -2.36 -21.54 -25.36
N PHE A 540 -2.57 -20.26 -25.07
CA PHE A 540 -2.20 -19.59 -23.83
C PHE A 540 -3.43 -18.93 -23.21
N ASN A 541 -3.65 -19.21 -21.92
CA ASN A 541 -4.61 -18.51 -21.10
C ASN A 541 -3.93 -18.09 -19.79
N SER A 542 -3.87 -16.80 -19.53
CA SER A 542 -3.18 -16.24 -18.36
C SER A 542 -3.76 -16.76 -17.04
N TYR A 543 -5.09 -16.89 -16.91
CA TYR A 543 -5.71 -17.41 -15.68
C TYR A 543 -5.40 -18.89 -15.47
N VAL A 544 -5.35 -19.71 -16.52
CA VAL A 544 -4.93 -21.12 -16.41
C VAL A 544 -3.46 -21.23 -15.98
N SER A 545 -2.58 -20.41 -16.55
CA SER A 545 -1.16 -20.34 -16.15
C SER A 545 -0.99 -19.89 -14.70
N LEU A 546 -1.74 -18.87 -14.27
CA LEU A 546 -1.74 -18.39 -12.87
C LEU A 546 -2.29 -19.44 -11.90
N MET A 547 -3.35 -20.15 -12.29
CA MET A 547 -3.89 -21.27 -11.52
C MET A 547 -2.84 -22.38 -11.37
N ARG A 548 -2.18 -22.78 -12.47
CA ARG A 548 -1.08 -23.75 -12.44
C ARG A 548 0.04 -23.29 -11.50
N SER A 549 0.42 -22.01 -11.58
CA SER A 549 1.43 -21.43 -10.67
C SER A 549 1.06 -21.61 -9.21
N GLY A 550 -0.19 -21.34 -8.83
CA GLY A 550 -0.68 -21.54 -7.47
C GLY A 550 -0.52 -22.99 -7.00
N VAL A 551 -0.88 -23.96 -7.85
CA VAL A 551 -0.71 -25.40 -7.57
C VAL A 551 0.76 -25.79 -7.41
N LEU A 552 1.64 -25.30 -8.28
CA LEU A 552 3.08 -25.55 -8.20
C LEU A 552 3.71 -24.94 -6.94
N TRP A 553 3.24 -23.74 -6.55
CA TRP A 553 3.67 -23.08 -5.32
C TRP A 553 3.30 -23.89 -4.08
N ILE A 554 2.06 -24.37 -4.00
CA ILE A 554 1.57 -25.21 -2.90
C ILE A 554 2.37 -26.51 -2.83
N ALA A 555 2.57 -27.17 -3.98
CA ALA A 555 3.33 -28.42 -4.04
C ALA A 555 4.77 -28.29 -3.51
N ARG A 556 5.35 -27.09 -3.58
CA ARG A 556 6.69 -26.77 -3.10
C ARG A 556 6.72 -26.34 -1.62
N ASN A 557 5.77 -25.54 -1.16
CA ASN A 557 5.82 -24.85 0.13
C ASN A 557 4.95 -25.52 1.22
N ARG A 558 5.16 -26.83 1.43
CA ARG A 558 4.36 -27.71 2.29
C ARG A 558 4.22 -27.34 3.78
N GLN A 559 4.93 -26.32 4.25
CA GLN A 559 5.03 -25.95 5.68
C GLN A 559 4.31 -24.63 6.01
N HIS A 560 3.84 -23.88 5.01
CA HIS A 560 3.16 -22.59 5.22
C HIS A 560 1.64 -22.77 5.29
N SER A 561 0.91 -21.80 5.85
CA SER A 561 -0.56 -21.82 5.87
C SER A 561 -1.10 -21.69 4.44
N GLU A 562 -1.35 -22.82 3.78
CA GLU A 562 -1.68 -22.91 2.35
C GLU A 562 -3.07 -22.37 1.99
N SER A 563 -3.86 -21.99 3.00
CA SER A 563 -5.24 -21.53 2.83
C SER A 563 -5.34 -20.32 1.89
N ALA A 564 -4.46 -19.32 2.03
CA ALA A 564 -4.44 -18.12 1.19
C ALA A 564 -4.12 -18.43 -0.28
N LYS A 565 -3.02 -19.14 -0.53
CA LYS A 565 -2.60 -19.51 -1.89
C LYS A 565 -3.59 -20.47 -2.56
N THR A 566 -4.24 -21.35 -1.80
CA THR A 566 -5.32 -22.21 -2.31
C THR A 566 -6.52 -21.40 -2.74
N MET A 567 -6.97 -20.44 -1.92
CA MET A 567 -8.07 -19.55 -2.27
C MET A 567 -7.74 -18.72 -3.53
N VAL A 568 -6.51 -18.18 -3.62
CA VAL A 568 -6.05 -17.45 -4.80
C VAL A 568 -6.01 -18.34 -6.05
N ALA A 569 -5.55 -19.60 -5.93
CA ALA A 569 -5.57 -20.55 -7.04
C ALA A 569 -7.00 -20.88 -7.51
N LEU A 570 -7.94 -21.02 -6.59
CA LEU A 570 -9.36 -21.24 -6.90
C LEU A 570 -10.02 -19.98 -7.51
N LEU A 571 -9.58 -18.78 -7.14
CA LEU A 571 -9.99 -17.54 -7.82
C LEU A 571 -9.47 -17.51 -9.26
N TYR A 572 -8.22 -17.88 -9.51
CA TYR A 572 -7.74 -18.02 -10.88
C TYR A 572 -8.54 -19.06 -11.67
N ALA A 573 -8.89 -20.18 -11.01
CA ALA A 573 -9.76 -21.20 -11.61
C ALA A 573 -11.15 -20.65 -11.97
N HIS A 574 -11.73 -19.80 -11.12
CA HIS A 574 -13.00 -19.13 -11.40
C HIS A 574 -12.91 -18.34 -12.71
N TYR A 575 -11.91 -17.45 -12.85
CA TYR A 575 -11.75 -16.66 -14.07
C TYR A 575 -11.38 -17.52 -15.30
N ALA A 576 -10.62 -18.60 -15.10
CA ALA A 576 -10.28 -19.55 -16.16
C ALA A 576 -11.51 -20.32 -16.67
N ASP A 577 -12.48 -20.65 -15.82
CA ASP A 577 -13.68 -21.43 -16.16
C ASP A 577 -14.58 -20.73 -17.21
N LEU A 578 -14.38 -19.41 -17.42
CA LEU A 578 -15.01 -18.65 -18.52
C LEU A 578 -14.51 -19.09 -19.92
N TYR A 579 -13.38 -19.80 -19.99
CA TYR A 579 -12.72 -20.18 -21.24
C TYR A 579 -12.81 -21.68 -21.51
N ALA A 580 -13.89 -22.12 -22.18
CA ALA A 580 -14.20 -23.53 -22.41
C ALA A 580 -13.11 -24.32 -23.15
N GLU A 581 -12.35 -23.69 -24.05
CA GLU A 581 -11.30 -24.35 -24.84
C GLU A 581 -10.17 -24.96 -23.99
N SER A 582 -9.92 -24.40 -22.80
CA SER A 582 -8.85 -24.87 -21.90
C SER A 582 -9.34 -25.84 -20.82
N ARG A 583 -10.61 -26.27 -20.89
CA ARG A 583 -11.26 -27.11 -19.86
C ARG A 583 -10.51 -28.41 -19.52
N PRO A 584 -9.99 -29.21 -20.47
CA PRO A 584 -9.25 -30.43 -20.12
C PRO A 584 -8.01 -30.16 -19.25
N LEU A 585 -7.27 -29.09 -19.56
CA LEU A 585 -6.11 -28.67 -18.79
C LEU A 585 -6.52 -28.13 -17.41
N GLN A 586 -7.61 -27.37 -17.34
CA GLN A 586 -8.14 -26.89 -16.07
C GLN A 586 -8.51 -28.03 -15.13
N MET A 587 -9.20 -29.05 -15.64
CA MET A 587 -9.56 -30.26 -14.89
C MET A 587 -8.34 -30.95 -14.30
N ALA A 588 -7.29 -31.15 -15.12
CA ALA A 588 -6.06 -31.79 -14.66
C ALA A 588 -5.36 -30.98 -13.54
N ILE A 589 -5.34 -29.65 -13.64
CA ILE A 589 -4.75 -28.79 -12.61
C ILE A 589 -5.57 -28.81 -11.32
N LEU A 590 -6.90 -28.76 -11.39
CA LEU A 590 -7.79 -28.84 -10.22
C LEU A 590 -7.74 -30.21 -9.54
N ASP A 591 -7.65 -31.29 -10.32
CA ASP A 591 -7.46 -32.64 -9.77
C ASP A 591 -6.13 -32.76 -9.01
N ASN A 592 -5.06 -32.12 -9.50
CA ASN A 592 -3.79 -32.04 -8.77
C ASN A 592 -3.91 -31.20 -7.50
N LEU A 593 -4.67 -30.10 -7.52
CA LEU A 593 -4.92 -29.30 -6.32
C LEU A 593 -5.67 -30.11 -5.25
N ASP A 594 -6.69 -30.87 -5.60
CA ASP A 594 -7.41 -31.74 -4.65
C ASP A 594 -6.50 -32.84 -4.08
N ARG A 595 -5.66 -33.46 -4.91
CA ARG A 595 -4.65 -34.43 -4.44
C ARG A 595 -3.68 -33.82 -3.44
N LEU A 596 -3.16 -32.63 -3.72
CA LEU A 596 -2.24 -31.92 -2.81
C LEU A 596 -2.93 -31.56 -1.49
N ARG A 597 -4.18 -31.09 -1.54
CA ARG A 597 -4.98 -30.79 -0.35
C ARG A 597 -5.12 -32.02 0.56
N ILE A 598 -5.37 -33.19 -0.02
CA ILE A 598 -5.45 -34.47 0.71
C ILE A 598 -4.07 -34.85 1.27
N GLU A 599 -3.01 -34.73 0.47
CA GLU A 599 -1.62 -35.04 0.89
C GLU A 599 -1.19 -34.18 2.09
N LEU A 600 -1.57 -32.91 2.11
CA LEU A 600 -1.09 -31.91 3.06
C LEU A 600 -2.00 -31.75 4.28
N GLN A 601 -3.16 -32.43 4.31
CA GLN A 601 -4.18 -32.32 5.36
C GLN A 601 -4.63 -30.86 5.62
N THR A 602 -4.49 -29.99 4.62
CA THR A 602 -4.79 -28.56 4.69
C THR A 602 -6.25 -28.30 4.33
N LEU A 603 -6.86 -27.30 5.00
CA LEU A 603 -8.30 -26.99 5.05
C LEU A 603 -9.11 -28.01 5.87
N VAL A 604 -10.26 -27.56 6.37
CA VAL A 604 -11.15 -28.32 7.26
C VAL A 604 -11.28 -29.76 6.76
N PRO A 605 -10.83 -30.79 7.52
CA PRO A 605 -10.76 -32.19 7.09
C PRO A 605 -12.10 -32.84 6.67
N LYS A 606 -13.20 -32.07 6.66
CA LYS A 606 -14.58 -32.53 6.48
C LYS A 606 -15.22 -32.06 5.17
N GLU A 607 -14.63 -31.16 4.40
CA GLU A 607 -15.24 -30.64 3.17
C GLU A 607 -14.70 -31.34 1.91
N ASN A 608 -15.60 -31.99 1.14
CA ASN A 608 -15.33 -32.47 -0.22
C ASN A 608 -14.91 -31.30 -1.13
N PHE A 609 -13.94 -31.49 -2.03
CA PHE A 609 -13.47 -30.47 -2.97
C PHE A 609 -14.59 -29.94 -3.88
N LEU A 610 -15.62 -30.73 -4.17
CA LEU A 610 -16.80 -30.25 -4.87
C LEU A 610 -17.53 -29.12 -4.12
N HIS A 611 -17.50 -29.10 -2.78
CA HIS A 611 -18.04 -27.98 -2.01
C HIS A 611 -17.24 -26.70 -2.24
N LEU A 612 -15.90 -26.80 -2.24
CA LEU A 612 -15.02 -25.67 -2.58
C LEU A 612 -15.30 -25.20 -4.02
N ALA A 613 -15.43 -26.12 -4.97
CA ALA A 613 -15.75 -25.79 -6.36
C ALA A 613 -17.08 -25.01 -6.48
N VAL A 614 -18.10 -25.36 -5.68
CA VAL A 614 -19.38 -24.62 -5.62
C VAL A 614 -19.18 -23.22 -5.05
N HIS A 615 -18.43 -23.07 -3.95
CA HIS A 615 -18.15 -21.77 -3.34
C HIS A 615 -17.41 -20.82 -4.27
N PHE A 616 -16.53 -21.33 -5.14
CA PHE A 616 -15.79 -20.56 -6.12
C PHE A 616 -16.46 -20.53 -7.51
N GLY A 617 -17.65 -21.12 -7.68
CA GLY A 617 -18.41 -21.03 -8.93
C GLY A 617 -17.78 -21.79 -10.11
N LEU A 618 -17.04 -22.88 -9.87
CA LEU A 618 -16.32 -23.65 -10.89
C LEU A 618 -17.27 -24.57 -11.67
N THR A 619 -18.09 -23.98 -12.55
CA THR A 619 -19.23 -24.65 -13.18
C THR A 619 -18.79 -25.79 -14.08
N GLY A 620 -17.78 -25.57 -14.92
CA GLY A 620 -17.27 -26.60 -15.83
C GLY A 620 -16.66 -27.79 -15.10
N TYR A 621 -16.02 -27.56 -13.96
CA TYR A 621 -15.46 -28.63 -13.12
C TYR A 621 -16.57 -29.47 -12.47
N ILE A 622 -17.59 -28.82 -11.90
CA ILE A 622 -18.72 -29.50 -11.25
C ILE A 622 -19.48 -30.35 -12.29
N GLU A 623 -19.80 -29.77 -13.45
CA GLU A 623 -20.52 -30.46 -14.52
C GLU A 623 -19.76 -31.70 -14.98
N GLU A 624 -18.45 -31.57 -15.23
CA GLU A 624 -17.62 -32.68 -15.69
C GLU A 624 -17.49 -33.80 -14.65
N LYS A 625 -17.43 -33.47 -13.36
CA LYS A 625 -17.40 -34.45 -12.27
C LYS A 625 -18.73 -35.16 -12.11
N LEU A 626 -19.85 -34.43 -12.11
CA LEU A 626 -21.19 -35.04 -12.01
C LEU A 626 -21.49 -35.93 -13.21
N ARG A 627 -21.10 -35.52 -14.42
CA ARG A 627 -21.26 -36.31 -15.65
C ARG A 627 -20.53 -37.66 -15.63
N LYS A 628 -19.43 -37.77 -14.89
CA LYS A 628 -18.64 -39.01 -14.76
C LYS A 628 -19.18 -39.95 -13.67
N MET A 629 -20.16 -39.52 -12.87
CA MET A 629 -20.76 -40.32 -11.80
C MET A 629 -21.98 -41.08 -12.32
N GLU A 630 -22.37 -42.14 -11.62
CA GLU A 630 -23.67 -42.79 -11.87
C GLU A 630 -24.81 -41.79 -11.63
N PRO A 631 -25.89 -41.78 -12.43
CA PRO A 631 -26.96 -40.79 -12.35
C PRO A 631 -27.53 -40.61 -10.94
N ASN A 632 -27.87 -41.70 -10.25
CA ASN A 632 -28.41 -41.67 -8.89
C ASN A 632 -27.43 -41.03 -7.88
N ILE A 633 -26.13 -41.27 -8.05
CA ILE A 633 -25.09 -40.69 -7.19
C ILE A 633 -24.92 -39.20 -7.50
N ALA A 634 -24.93 -38.83 -8.79
CA ALA A 634 -24.85 -37.44 -9.24
C ALA A 634 -26.01 -36.60 -8.69
N GLU A 635 -27.24 -37.11 -8.70
CA GLU A 635 -28.42 -36.44 -8.13
C GLU A 635 -28.28 -36.20 -6.62
N ILE A 636 -27.86 -37.21 -5.86
CA ILE A 636 -27.66 -37.10 -4.40
C ILE A 636 -26.57 -36.07 -4.08
N ILE A 637 -25.45 -36.11 -4.80
CA ILE A 637 -24.35 -35.16 -4.63
C ILE A 637 -24.80 -33.75 -5.03
N ALA A 638 -25.50 -33.58 -6.15
CA ALA A 638 -26.00 -32.28 -6.59
C ALA A 638 -27.00 -31.68 -5.58
N ALA A 639 -27.90 -32.50 -5.01
CA ALA A 639 -28.81 -32.09 -3.95
C ALA A 639 -28.07 -31.65 -2.68
N THR A 640 -26.97 -32.33 -2.33
CA THR A 640 -26.10 -31.95 -1.20
C THR A 640 -25.34 -30.65 -1.47
N LEU A 641 -24.80 -30.48 -2.66
CA LEU A 641 -24.14 -29.24 -3.08
C LEU A 641 -25.11 -28.05 -3.10
N TRP A 642 -26.37 -28.29 -3.47
CA TRP A 642 -27.41 -27.26 -3.51
C TRP A 642 -27.69 -26.67 -2.11
N THR A 643 -27.76 -27.50 -1.06
CA THR A 643 -28.02 -27.01 0.30
C THR A 643 -26.85 -26.21 0.87
N LEU A 644 -25.67 -26.32 0.27
CA LEU A 644 -24.44 -25.67 0.68
C LEU A 644 -24.11 -24.41 -0.13
N LEU A 645 -24.96 -24.03 -1.10
CA LEU A 645 -24.87 -22.76 -1.83
C LEU A 645 -25.05 -21.58 -0.88
N LYS A 646 -23.94 -21.12 -0.30
CA LYS A 646 -23.87 -19.86 0.43
C LYS A 646 -23.01 -18.88 -0.37
N PRO A 647 -23.49 -17.66 -0.62
CA PRO A 647 -22.64 -16.62 -1.18
C PRO A 647 -21.52 -16.30 -0.19
N TRP A 648 -20.35 -15.92 -0.71
CA TRP A 648 -19.29 -15.38 0.11
C TRP A 648 -19.81 -14.19 0.92
N PRO A 649 -19.40 -14.02 2.20
CA PRO A 649 -19.82 -12.89 3.04
C PRO A 649 -19.52 -11.52 2.39
N SER A 650 -18.50 -11.46 1.52
CA SER A 650 -18.02 -10.28 0.81
C SER A 650 -18.38 -10.24 -0.68
N GLY A 651 -19.11 -11.22 -1.22
CA GLY A 651 -19.55 -11.22 -2.63
C GLY A 651 -18.48 -11.54 -3.68
N VAL A 652 -17.27 -11.98 -3.29
CA VAL A 652 -16.16 -12.31 -4.19
C VAL A 652 -15.72 -13.78 -4.01
N PRO A 653 -15.65 -14.59 -5.09
CA PRO A 653 -16.20 -14.30 -6.41
C PRO A 653 -17.75 -14.34 -6.37
N PRO A 654 -18.45 -13.65 -7.29
CA PRO A 654 -19.90 -13.73 -7.34
C PRO A 654 -20.33 -15.18 -7.54
N LEU A 655 -21.30 -15.62 -6.75
CA LEU A 655 -21.90 -16.94 -6.92
C LEU A 655 -22.53 -17.00 -8.32
N ARG A 656 -21.97 -17.83 -9.19
CA ARG A 656 -22.43 -17.98 -10.56
C ARG A 656 -23.85 -18.52 -10.61
N ASN A 657 -24.74 -17.82 -11.30
CA ASN A 657 -26.09 -18.32 -11.57
C ASN A 657 -26.03 -19.64 -12.34
N GLU A 658 -24.99 -19.85 -13.14
CA GLU A 658 -24.74 -21.09 -13.87
C GLU A 658 -24.59 -22.30 -12.95
N VAL A 659 -23.93 -22.17 -11.78
CA VAL A 659 -23.84 -23.28 -10.81
C VAL A 659 -25.20 -23.61 -10.22
N ARG A 660 -26.03 -22.59 -9.95
CA ARG A 660 -27.40 -22.82 -9.47
C ARG A 660 -28.22 -23.55 -10.54
N LEU A 661 -28.18 -23.08 -11.79
CA LEU A 661 -28.90 -23.71 -12.89
C LEU A 661 -28.42 -25.15 -13.15
N LEU A 662 -27.11 -25.39 -13.08
CA LEU A 662 -26.53 -26.73 -13.23
C LEU A 662 -27.06 -27.67 -12.15
N LEU A 663 -26.98 -27.28 -10.88
CA LEU A 663 -27.43 -28.13 -9.77
C LEU A 663 -28.96 -28.35 -9.78
N LEU A 664 -29.74 -27.38 -10.26
CA LEU A 664 -31.19 -27.56 -10.46
C LEU A 664 -31.50 -28.64 -11.51
N ARG A 665 -30.76 -28.68 -12.63
CA ARG A 665 -30.93 -29.72 -13.68
C ARG A 665 -30.69 -31.13 -13.17
N TYR A 666 -29.82 -31.31 -12.17
CA TYR A 666 -29.58 -32.60 -11.53
C TYR A 666 -30.54 -32.88 -10.36
N LYS A 667 -31.34 -31.89 -9.93
CA LYS A 667 -32.29 -32.03 -8.82
C LYS A 667 -33.73 -32.27 -9.29
N GLY A 668 -34.07 -31.79 -10.48
CA GLY A 668 -35.33 -32.09 -11.16
C GLY A 668 -35.05 -32.88 -12.43
N GLY A 669 -35.52 -34.12 -12.49
CA GLY A 669 -35.70 -34.80 -13.77
C GLY A 669 -36.77 -34.06 -14.57
N GLU A 670 -36.37 -33.64 -15.78
CA GLU A 670 -37.06 -32.79 -16.78
C GLU A 670 -37.02 -31.27 -16.56
#